data_AF-A0AAN7P4E2-F1
#
_entry.id   AF-A0AAN7P4E2-F1
#
_cell.length_a   1.000
_cell.length_b   1.000
_cell.length_c   1.000
_cell.angle_alpha   90.00
_cell.angle_beta   90.00
_cell.angle_gamma   90.00
#
_symmetry.space_group_name_H-M   'P 1'
#
loop_
_entity.id
_entity.type
_entity.pdbx_description
1 polymer ?
#
loop_
_entity_poly.entity_id
_entity_poly.type
_entity_poly.pdbx_seq_one_letter_code
_entity_poly.pdbx_strand_id
1 'polypeptide(L)'
;MSYKLSPSNQHVKVVDLMNEFSEKISSLMNKQVAKFRNVKVNCELFGLYTLKQQEVLDIKSFQTKYEILSPGTDVAELYKKFVEILDRKESEFQEKDSGWVLVKFLHVEVNFVKFNPLKASSYVKLPIEIIHKKAVINVMNFDEFCFGWAVASALVVPNGNPQRVASYPDFRTLCNWDGITFPMKLTDIGKFEDNNNISVNVYGLEEIIEQGTRKIEVVGPLYYTKKKQNTHINLLLIENNTGSQHYCWIKNFSRLVSTQLTTRHGAKYFCDSCLHYFRNEQLLQRHVTHDCNYVYTKLPTHNATIDTTGAITYDNVLKFNNFHKKMSVPFVIYADFESLLIPVHTAFPNPKDPFTVKTCKHEPYAFAYYIKSTENDEWSRLKLYRGVDAARTFINWLESDIHQIYSNHLKESKPMLPLTAPELVEYVTAQQCFICKKEFGNPGNPKVKDHSHLTGRYRGAAHSTCNLNYKIPNFIPIFFHNLSGYDAHLFIKQLALEKEEVDIIPQSKEKYITFSKRLLVDRTPKENGKMEDVYLRVRFLDSYRFLASSLDALAQTLADEQCTSLRKFYSDDQKFNLARVKGIFPYSYVDNYTKLSERCLPKKEDFYDTLREQHISKEDYQRATSTWSTFQCKSLGDYSDVYLSCDVLLLTDVFENFRVLCQKIYDLDPAQYITAPGLAWDAMLKHTQVELELLTDMDMYHFFKKGIRGGVSTCTKRKSLANNPYIPSFNSKNPTSYIMYLDSTNLYGYSMREYLPRTGFTWLSSEAVDSFNVLDIPDDAEEGYVLEVDLEYPDNLHDHHNDLPFCPKSICPPGSTSSQKKLIPNLNDKTAYIIHYRNLKQCLKHGLVLTYTHRILKFQQSPWLRSYIDLNTRLRNEVNTKFEKDFYKLMNNGVFGKTMENVDKRRNIRLLTHWENIGKRLGLEAYVAKPTFKQVTRFTEKLYAIELSKTAVVYNKPVYVGFTILDISKIVMYRFIYEVLRSKYEQNVKLLYTDTDSLIVEIQTPDVYEDMKMQINEYDTSNYKKNNRQNIPITTSVVGKMKDEFGGTAVHSFYGAGAKCYCVNVGDQIIKKLKVCENM
;
A
#
# COMPACT_ATOMS: atom_id res chain seq x y z
N MET A 1 -17.80 4.52 -25.04
CA MET A 1 -17.44 3.77 -26.29
C MET A 1 -15.94 3.65 -26.34
N SER A 2 -15.41 2.55 -26.87
CA SER A 2 -13.97 2.34 -27.07
C SER A 2 -13.74 1.90 -28.52
N TYR A 3 -12.70 2.45 -29.16
CA TYR A 3 -12.30 2.12 -30.52
C TYR A 3 -10.89 1.56 -30.50
N LYS A 4 -10.70 0.35 -31.03
CA LYS A 4 -9.40 -0.33 -31.09
C LYS A 4 -8.78 -0.16 -32.48
N LEU A 5 -7.58 0.41 -32.52
CA LEU A 5 -6.79 0.63 -33.73
C LEU A 5 -5.55 -0.27 -33.68
N SER A 6 -5.46 -1.21 -34.62
CA SER A 6 -4.31 -2.13 -34.73
C SER A 6 -3.37 -1.66 -35.83
N PRO A 7 -2.04 -1.74 -35.64
CA PRO A 7 -1.10 -1.18 -36.58
C PRO A 7 -0.92 -2.09 -37.78
N SER A 8 -0.58 -1.47 -38.91
CA SER A 8 -0.30 -2.16 -40.17
C SER A 8 1.13 -2.69 -40.19
N ASN A 9 2.04 -2.02 -39.46
CA ASN A 9 3.47 -2.34 -39.34
C ASN A 9 3.89 -2.59 -37.89
N GLN A 10 5.02 -3.26 -37.69
CA GLN A 10 5.59 -3.45 -36.36
C GLN A 10 6.34 -2.20 -35.91
N HIS A 11 5.91 -1.62 -34.78
CA HIS A 11 6.53 -0.42 -34.19
C HIS A 11 7.12 -0.73 -32.82
N VAL A 12 8.26 -0.08 -32.53
CA VAL A 12 8.99 -0.18 -31.25
C VAL A 12 9.21 1.18 -30.57
N LYS A 13 8.70 2.27 -31.17
CA LYS A 13 8.65 3.61 -30.56
C LYS A 13 7.22 4.13 -30.55
N VAL A 14 6.82 4.76 -29.45
CA VAL A 14 5.46 5.27 -29.28
C VAL A 14 5.14 6.31 -30.35
N VAL A 15 6.08 7.21 -30.63
CA VAL A 15 5.92 8.30 -31.60
C VAL A 15 5.60 7.76 -33.01
N ASP A 16 6.32 6.73 -33.45
CA ASP A 16 6.17 6.16 -34.80
C ASP A 16 4.79 5.48 -34.98
N LEU A 17 4.37 4.69 -33.98
CA LEU A 17 3.05 4.06 -33.97
C LEU A 17 1.92 5.10 -33.98
N MET A 18 2.04 6.10 -33.10
CA MET A 18 1.01 7.12 -32.97
C MET A 18 0.86 7.84 -34.31
N ASN A 19 1.96 8.25 -34.96
CA ASN A 19 1.94 8.93 -36.25
C ASN A 19 1.12 8.17 -37.32
N GLU A 20 1.20 6.83 -37.37
CA GLU A 20 0.36 5.98 -38.26
C GLU A 20 -1.15 6.18 -38.01
N PHE A 21 -1.55 6.41 -36.75
CA PHE A 21 -2.96 6.57 -36.35
C PHE A 21 -3.43 8.02 -36.27
N SER A 22 -2.57 9.00 -36.51
CA SER A 22 -2.85 10.44 -36.32
C SER A 22 -4.17 10.89 -36.99
N GLU A 23 -4.35 10.59 -38.28
CA GLU A 23 -5.56 10.95 -39.03
C GLU A 23 -6.80 10.20 -38.53
N LYS A 24 -6.67 8.89 -38.26
CA LYS A 24 -7.79 8.04 -37.78
C LYS A 24 -8.29 8.50 -36.42
N ILE A 25 -7.39 8.76 -35.48
CA ILE A 25 -7.72 9.22 -34.13
C ILE A 25 -8.36 10.61 -34.19
N SER A 26 -7.80 11.53 -34.97
CA SER A 26 -8.35 12.88 -35.16
C SER A 26 -9.75 12.84 -35.78
N SER A 27 -9.97 11.99 -36.79
CA SER A 27 -11.28 11.78 -37.40
C SER A 27 -12.30 11.21 -36.41
N LEU A 28 -11.89 10.22 -35.59
CA LEU A 28 -12.75 9.66 -34.54
C LEU A 28 -13.14 10.73 -33.51
N MET A 29 -12.18 11.52 -33.03
CA MET A 29 -12.41 12.63 -32.11
C MET A 29 -13.45 13.62 -32.66
N ASN A 30 -13.27 14.08 -33.90
CA ASN A 30 -14.20 15.00 -34.56
C ASN A 30 -15.61 14.41 -34.73
N LYS A 31 -15.73 13.13 -35.12
CA LYS A 31 -17.02 12.44 -35.23
C LYS A 31 -17.76 12.34 -33.90
N GLN A 32 -17.06 12.06 -32.80
CA GLN A 32 -17.68 11.98 -31.48
C GLN A 32 -18.15 13.35 -30.97
N VAL A 33 -17.38 14.40 -31.23
CA VAL A 33 -17.78 15.79 -30.94
C VAL A 33 -19.03 16.17 -31.72
N ALA A 34 -19.10 15.85 -33.01
CA ALA A 34 -20.27 16.12 -33.83
C ALA A 34 -21.54 15.41 -33.28
N LYS A 35 -21.39 14.18 -32.77
CA LYS A 35 -22.51 13.37 -32.26
C LYS A 35 -23.01 13.78 -30.87
N PHE A 36 -22.12 14.10 -29.93
CA PHE A 36 -22.48 14.34 -28.52
C PHE A 36 -22.21 15.76 -28.03
N ARG A 37 -21.65 16.64 -28.88
CA ARG A 37 -21.08 17.96 -28.58
C ARG A 37 -19.91 17.95 -27.59
N ASN A 38 -20.04 17.32 -26.42
CA ASN A 38 -19.01 17.24 -25.40
C ASN A 38 -18.75 15.78 -25.02
N VAL A 39 -17.49 15.36 -25.09
CA VAL A 39 -17.04 14.03 -24.68
C VAL A 39 -15.74 14.13 -23.89
N LYS A 40 -15.49 13.18 -22.99
CA LYS A 40 -14.16 12.98 -22.45
C LYS A 40 -13.46 11.91 -23.29
N VAL A 41 -12.24 12.18 -23.74
CA VAL A 41 -11.44 11.26 -24.55
C VAL A 41 -10.14 10.89 -23.84
N ASN A 42 -9.73 9.63 -23.93
CA ASN A 42 -8.36 9.21 -23.61
C ASN A 42 -7.85 8.20 -24.65
N CYS A 43 -6.54 7.96 -24.62
CA CYS A 43 -5.88 6.91 -25.39
C CYS A 43 -5.18 5.93 -24.45
N GLU A 44 -5.27 4.65 -24.75
CA GLU A 44 -4.55 3.57 -24.08
C GLU A 44 -3.77 2.75 -25.09
N LEU A 45 -2.45 2.73 -24.91
CA LEU A 45 -1.48 2.06 -25.76
C LEU A 45 -1.20 0.67 -25.19
N PHE A 46 -1.39 -0.38 -25.98
CA PHE A 46 -1.08 -1.75 -25.61
C PHE A 46 0.16 -2.23 -26.35
N GLY A 47 1.17 -2.66 -25.59
CA GLY A 47 2.37 -3.29 -26.12
C GLY A 47 2.57 -4.68 -25.56
N LEU A 48 3.19 -5.54 -26.35
CA LEU A 48 3.72 -6.81 -25.91
C LEU A 48 5.11 -6.58 -25.36
N TYR A 49 5.30 -6.93 -24.09
CA TYR A 49 6.59 -6.81 -23.43
C TYR A 49 7.11 -8.20 -23.08
N THR A 50 8.42 -8.37 -23.16
CA THR A 50 9.10 -9.57 -22.70
C THR A 50 9.83 -9.29 -21.40
N LEU A 51 9.70 -10.24 -20.50
CA LEU A 51 10.40 -10.27 -19.25
C LEU A 51 11.45 -11.38 -19.31
N LYS A 52 12.70 -11.00 -19.56
CA LYS A 52 13.75 -11.96 -19.96
C LYS A 52 14.13 -12.98 -18.87
N GLN A 53 13.71 -12.86 -17.60
CA GLN A 53 14.09 -13.84 -16.54
C GLN A 53 13.06 -14.93 -16.27
N GLN A 54 11.81 -14.76 -16.66
CA GLN A 54 10.78 -15.79 -16.55
C GLN A 54 10.36 -16.36 -17.92
N GLU A 55 10.97 -15.87 -19.01
CA GLU A 55 10.48 -16.08 -20.39
C GLU A 55 9.00 -15.70 -20.56
N VAL A 56 8.50 -14.82 -19.68
CA VAL A 56 7.11 -14.40 -19.69
C VAL A 56 6.94 -13.23 -20.65
N LEU A 57 6.03 -13.40 -21.58
CA LEU A 57 5.49 -12.33 -22.39
C LEU A 57 4.16 -11.90 -21.81
N ASP A 58 4.00 -10.60 -21.62
CA ASP A 58 2.77 -10.04 -21.09
C ASP A 58 2.41 -8.76 -21.83
N ILE A 59 1.12 -8.53 -21.95
CA ILE A 59 0.59 -7.34 -22.57
C ILE A 59 0.51 -6.26 -21.51
N LYS A 60 1.26 -5.17 -21.70
CA LYS A 60 1.22 -4.00 -20.82
C LYS A 60 0.51 -2.86 -21.54
N SER A 61 -0.25 -2.09 -20.76
CA SER A 61 -0.96 -0.92 -21.28
C SER A 61 -0.56 0.37 -20.57
N PHE A 62 -0.43 1.45 -21.35
CA PHE A 62 -0.17 2.80 -20.87
C PHE A 62 -1.29 3.70 -21.33
N GLN A 63 -1.94 4.41 -20.42
CA GLN A 63 -3.09 5.25 -20.77
C GLN A 63 -2.89 6.71 -20.42
N THR A 64 -3.43 7.61 -21.22
CA THR A 64 -3.54 9.04 -20.93
C THR A 64 -4.68 9.32 -19.96
N LYS A 65 -4.66 10.48 -19.31
CA LYS A 65 -5.83 10.96 -18.54
C LYS A 65 -6.96 11.29 -19.52
N TYR A 66 -8.21 11.19 -19.06
CA TYR A 66 -9.32 11.70 -19.85
C TYR A 66 -9.27 13.22 -19.93
N GLU A 67 -9.26 13.74 -21.15
CA GLU A 67 -9.31 15.17 -21.46
C GLU A 67 -10.69 15.51 -22.04
N ILE A 68 -11.15 16.74 -21.82
CA ILE A 68 -12.43 17.20 -22.36
C ILE A 68 -12.22 17.56 -23.83
N LEU A 69 -13.06 16.99 -24.68
CA LEU A 69 -13.12 17.25 -26.10
C LEU A 69 -14.48 17.89 -26.43
N SER A 70 -14.41 19.11 -26.96
CA SER A 70 -15.54 19.98 -27.32
C SER A 70 -15.31 20.66 -28.67
N PRO A 71 -16.31 21.32 -29.29
CA PRO A 71 -16.18 21.85 -30.65
C PRO A 71 -15.06 22.88 -30.85
N GLY A 72 -14.61 23.55 -29.79
CA GLY A 72 -13.50 24.50 -29.82
C GLY A 72 -12.15 23.95 -29.32
N THR A 73 -11.99 22.62 -29.22
CA THR A 73 -10.73 22.00 -28.76
C THR A 73 -9.77 21.82 -29.93
N ASP A 74 -8.51 22.25 -29.78
CA ASP A 74 -7.47 21.91 -30.75
C ASP A 74 -7.13 20.43 -30.64
N VAL A 75 -7.61 19.65 -31.61
CA VAL A 75 -7.43 18.19 -31.67
C VAL A 75 -5.95 17.83 -31.90
N ALA A 76 -5.21 18.64 -32.66
CA ALA A 76 -3.81 18.37 -32.98
C ALA A 76 -2.92 18.57 -31.74
N GLU A 77 -3.14 19.65 -30.97
CA GLU A 77 -2.42 19.89 -29.72
C GLU A 77 -2.73 18.80 -28.68
N LEU A 78 -4.01 18.44 -28.52
CA LEU A 78 -4.44 17.39 -27.60
C LEU A 78 -3.82 16.04 -27.96
N TYR A 79 -3.78 15.72 -29.26
CA TYR A 79 -3.16 14.52 -29.76
C TYR A 79 -1.65 14.48 -29.47
N LYS A 80 -0.92 15.57 -29.73
CA LYS A 80 0.52 15.68 -29.40
C LYS A 80 0.78 15.44 -27.91
N LYS A 81 -0.03 16.04 -27.04
CA LYS A 81 0.01 15.82 -25.59
C LYS A 81 -0.20 14.34 -25.22
N PHE A 82 -1.08 13.63 -25.91
CA PHE A 82 -1.26 12.19 -25.69
C PHE A 82 -0.02 11.38 -26.06
N VAL A 83 0.63 11.69 -27.18
CA VAL A 83 1.89 11.04 -27.60
C VAL A 83 2.97 11.22 -26.54
N GLU A 84 3.23 12.45 -26.11
CA GLU A 84 4.26 12.77 -25.10
C GLU A 84 4.02 12.04 -23.76
N ILE A 85 2.76 11.94 -23.32
CA ILE A 85 2.41 11.24 -22.08
C ILE A 85 2.63 9.73 -22.21
N LEU A 86 2.23 9.14 -23.34
CA LEU A 86 2.38 7.70 -23.57
C LEU A 86 3.86 7.33 -23.67
N ASP A 87 4.65 8.11 -24.42
CA ASP A 87 6.10 7.93 -24.59
C ASP A 87 6.82 7.98 -23.24
N ARG A 88 6.56 9.01 -22.43
CA ARG A 88 7.14 9.13 -21.08
C ARG A 88 6.79 7.95 -20.18
N LYS A 89 5.52 7.51 -20.19
CA LYS A 89 5.06 6.40 -19.32
C LYS A 89 5.66 5.05 -19.73
N GLU A 90 5.77 4.85 -21.02
CA GLU A 90 6.37 3.65 -21.61
C GLU A 90 7.85 3.58 -21.23
N SER A 91 8.58 4.68 -21.42
CA SER A 91 9.99 4.79 -21.02
C SER A 91 10.19 4.61 -19.51
N GLU A 92 9.32 5.23 -18.67
CA GLU A 92 9.35 5.05 -17.21
C GLU A 92 9.17 3.57 -16.81
N PHE A 93 8.30 2.83 -17.51
CA PHE A 93 8.02 1.43 -17.19
C PHE A 93 9.17 0.49 -17.53
N GLN A 94 9.83 0.72 -18.67
CA GLN A 94 11.03 -0.03 -19.06
C GLN A 94 12.20 0.25 -18.10
N GLU A 95 12.37 1.49 -17.65
CA GLU A 95 13.57 1.92 -16.90
C GLU A 95 13.48 1.83 -15.36
N LYS A 96 12.29 1.94 -14.76
CA LYS A 96 12.13 1.99 -13.27
C LYS A 96 11.62 0.71 -12.63
N ASP A 97 10.51 0.18 -13.14
CA ASP A 97 9.59 -0.57 -12.29
C ASP A 97 9.56 -2.08 -12.54
N SER A 98 10.11 -2.56 -13.67
CA SER A 98 9.73 -3.93 -14.05
C SER A 98 10.69 -4.79 -14.89
N GLY A 99 11.64 -4.26 -15.67
CA GLY A 99 12.61 -5.10 -16.43
C GLY A 99 12.03 -5.66 -17.73
N TRP A 100 10.85 -5.18 -18.07
CA TRP A 100 10.13 -5.53 -19.27
C TRP A 100 10.71 -4.75 -20.45
N VAL A 101 11.11 -5.46 -21.49
CA VAL A 101 11.57 -4.87 -22.75
C VAL A 101 10.41 -4.94 -23.76
N LEU A 102 10.10 -3.84 -24.42
CA LEU A 102 9.09 -3.83 -25.48
C LEU A 102 9.51 -4.73 -26.64
N VAL A 103 8.62 -5.63 -27.05
CA VAL A 103 8.78 -6.46 -28.26
C VAL A 103 8.11 -5.78 -29.45
N LYS A 104 6.83 -5.41 -29.29
CA LYS A 104 6.06 -4.69 -30.31
C LYS A 104 4.82 -4.04 -29.71
N PHE A 105 4.35 -2.95 -30.32
CA PHE A 105 3.02 -2.44 -30.03
C PHE A 105 1.92 -3.28 -30.72
N LEU A 106 0.85 -3.56 -29.99
CA LEU A 106 -0.26 -4.40 -30.45
C LEU A 106 -1.42 -3.57 -31.01
N HIS A 107 -1.84 -2.54 -30.28
CA HIS A 107 -2.94 -1.66 -30.68
C HIS A 107 -3.02 -0.43 -29.76
N VAL A 108 -3.75 0.59 -30.22
CA VAL A 108 -4.16 1.74 -29.43
C VAL A 108 -5.68 1.71 -29.27
N GLU A 109 -6.18 1.84 -28.05
CA GLU A 109 -7.59 2.05 -27.78
C GLU A 109 -7.87 3.54 -27.54
N VAL A 110 -8.85 4.09 -28.22
CA VAL A 110 -9.37 5.45 -27.98
C VAL A 110 -10.71 5.34 -27.31
N ASN A 111 -10.79 5.78 -26.05
CA ASN A 111 -12.02 5.68 -25.27
C ASN A 111 -12.72 7.04 -25.17
N PHE A 112 -14.03 7.00 -25.39
CA PHE A 112 -14.93 8.15 -25.28
C PHE A 112 -15.97 7.89 -24.21
N VAL A 113 -16.14 8.86 -23.32
CA VAL A 113 -17.21 8.88 -22.32
C VAL A 113 -18.07 10.10 -22.59
N LYS A 114 -19.39 9.90 -22.68
CA LYS A 114 -20.33 11.03 -22.78
C LYS A 114 -20.09 11.94 -21.59
N PHE A 115 -19.80 13.19 -21.86
CA PHE A 115 -19.55 14.17 -20.83
C PHE A 115 -20.63 15.23 -20.94
N ASN A 116 -21.59 15.17 -20.02
CA ASN A 116 -22.49 16.26 -19.78
C ASN A 116 -21.79 17.18 -18.78
N PRO A 117 -21.25 18.34 -19.20
CA PRO A 117 -20.70 19.29 -18.25
C PRO A 117 -21.79 19.62 -17.23
N LEU A 118 -21.43 19.61 -15.95
CA LEU A 118 -22.29 20.13 -14.89
C LEU A 118 -22.58 21.59 -15.27
N LYS A 119 -23.84 21.87 -15.60
CA LYS A 119 -24.23 23.19 -16.07
C LYS A 119 -24.16 24.15 -14.89
N ALA A 120 -23.24 25.10 -14.96
CA ALA A 120 -23.20 26.21 -14.03
C ALA A 120 -24.06 27.36 -14.57
N SER A 121 -25.38 27.21 -14.48
CA SER A 121 -26.30 28.24 -14.97
C SER A 121 -26.57 29.26 -13.86
N SER A 122 -27.55 28.97 -13.01
CA SER A 122 -28.15 29.92 -12.09
C SER A 122 -27.55 29.89 -10.68
N TYR A 123 -27.87 30.93 -9.91
CA TYR A 123 -27.49 31.10 -8.52
C TYR A 123 -27.71 29.85 -7.66
N VAL A 124 -26.64 29.41 -6.99
CA VAL A 124 -26.69 28.41 -5.93
C VAL A 124 -26.45 29.12 -4.59
N LYS A 125 -27.30 28.86 -3.60
CA LYS A 125 -27.13 29.44 -2.26
C LYS A 125 -25.91 28.82 -1.58
N LEU A 126 -25.03 29.66 -1.02
CA LEU A 126 -23.91 29.20 -0.21
C LEU A 126 -24.39 28.40 1.01
N PRO A 127 -23.66 27.37 1.44
CA PRO A 127 -23.90 26.73 2.73
C PRO A 127 -23.75 27.73 3.89
N ILE A 128 -24.54 27.53 4.95
CA ILE A 128 -24.62 28.45 6.10
C ILE A 128 -23.23 28.63 6.75
N GLU A 129 -22.47 27.54 6.81
CA GLU A 129 -21.10 27.46 7.35
C GLU A 129 -20.12 28.35 6.59
N ILE A 130 -20.34 28.56 5.28
CA ILE A 130 -19.52 29.44 4.44
C ILE A 130 -20.02 30.88 4.49
N ILE A 131 -21.34 31.09 4.56
CA ILE A 131 -21.95 32.43 4.71
C ILE A 131 -21.41 33.12 5.97
N HIS A 132 -21.36 32.41 7.10
CA HIS A 132 -20.89 32.95 8.38
C HIS A 132 -19.44 33.44 8.34
N LYS A 133 -18.59 32.87 7.46
CA LYS A 133 -17.20 33.29 7.29
C LYS A 133 -17.07 34.67 6.63
N LYS A 134 -18.12 35.19 5.96
CA LYS A 134 -18.09 36.47 5.23
C LYS A 134 -16.87 36.63 4.31
N ALA A 135 -16.39 35.51 3.75
CA ALA A 135 -15.13 35.41 3.00
C ALA A 135 -15.32 35.27 1.49
N VAL A 136 -16.57 35.02 1.06
CA VAL A 136 -16.97 34.76 -0.32
C VAL A 136 -18.04 35.78 -0.72
N ILE A 137 -17.97 36.29 -1.95
CA ILE A 137 -19.04 37.05 -2.59
C ILE A 137 -19.72 36.13 -3.59
N ASN A 138 -21.01 35.90 -3.35
CA ASN A 138 -21.88 35.10 -4.19
C ASN A 138 -22.86 36.04 -4.92
N VAL A 139 -22.59 36.33 -6.19
CA VAL A 139 -23.41 37.24 -6.99
C VAL A 139 -24.65 36.50 -7.47
N MET A 140 -25.83 36.97 -7.09
CA MET A 140 -27.11 36.39 -7.50
C MET A 140 -27.38 36.67 -8.97
N ASN A 141 -27.09 35.68 -9.82
CA ASN A 141 -27.39 35.69 -11.25
C ASN A 141 -28.46 34.64 -11.59
N PHE A 142 -29.29 34.93 -12.59
CA PHE A 142 -30.28 34.00 -13.16
C PHE A 142 -29.95 33.61 -14.61
N ASP A 143 -28.82 34.10 -15.13
CA ASP A 143 -28.27 33.79 -16.45
C ASP A 143 -27.24 32.65 -16.38
N GLU A 144 -26.54 32.33 -17.47
CA GLU A 144 -25.48 31.29 -17.50
C GLU A 144 -24.05 31.84 -17.28
N PHE A 145 -23.92 33.08 -16.77
CA PHE A 145 -22.67 33.83 -16.75
C PHE A 145 -22.03 33.95 -15.35
N CYS A 146 -22.32 33.02 -14.44
CA CYS A 146 -21.86 33.09 -13.05
C CYS A 146 -20.33 33.27 -12.91
N PHE A 147 -19.52 32.66 -13.78
CA PHE A 147 -18.06 32.88 -13.81
C PHE A 147 -17.70 34.33 -14.17
N GLY A 148 -18.36 34.91 -15.19
CA GLY A 148 -18.14 36.29 -15.59
C GLY A 148 -18.49 37.26 -14.46
N TRP A 149 -19.61 37.02 -13.78
CA TRP A 149 -20.01 37.79 -12.61
C TRP A 149 -19.05 37.62 -11.41
N ALA A 150 -18.52 36.41 -11.19
CA ALA A 150 -17.52 36.17 -10.16
C ALA A 150 -16.21 36.93 -10.46
N VAL A 151 -15.74 36.91 -11.72
CA VAL A 151 -14.57 37.68 -12.17
C VAL A 151 -14.82 39.19 -12.06
N ALA A 152 -15.97 39.68 -12.52
CA ALA A 152 -16.34 41.09 -12.40
C ALA A 152 -16.34 41.56 -10.94
N SER A 153 -16.87 40.71 -10.04
CA SER A 153 -16.87 41.02 -8.61
C SER A 153 -15.47 41.11 -7.99
N ALA A 154 -14.48 40.42 -8.57
CA ALA A 154 -13.09 40.47 -8.13
C ALA A 154 -12.31 41.66 -8.70
N LEU A 155 -12.68 42.15 -9.89
CA LEU A 155 -12.00 43.24 -10.58
C LEU A 155 -12.56 44.63 -10.25
N VAL A 156 -13.84 44.72 -9.88
CA VAL A 156 -14.56 46.00 -9.74
C VAL A 156 -15.16 46.16 -8.35
N VAL A 157 -15.03 47.38 -7.80
CA VAL A 157 -15.70 47.75 -6.54
C VAL A 157 -17.20 47.91 -6.79
N PRO A 158 -18.08 47.22 -6.02
CA PRO A 158 -19.51 47.22 -6.26
C PRO A 158 -20.15 48.60 -5.98
N ASN A 159 -21.00 49.07 -6.89
CA ASN A 159 -21.85 50.25 -6.66
C ASN A 159 -23.17 49.81 -6.01
N GLY A 160 -23.13 49.49 -4.71
CA GLY A 160 -24.28 49.02 -3.93
C GLY A 160 -24.09 47.64 -3.29
N ASN A 161 -25.10 46.77 -3.37
CA ASN A 161 -25.03 45.45 -2.73
C ASN A 161 -24.14 44.49 -3.55
N PRO A 162 -23.02 44.00 -3.00
CA PRO A 162 -22.07 43.13 -3.70
C PRO A 162 -22.64 41.79 -4.17
N GLN A 163 -23.82 41.38 -3.69
CA GLN A 163 -24.46 40.15 -4.13
C GLN A 163 -25.43 40.36 -5.31
N ARG A 164 -25.56 41.59 -5.84
CA ARG A 164 -26.47 41.90 -6.96
C ARG A 164 -25.67 42.15 -8.23
N VAL A 165 -26.15 41.58 -9.34
CA VAL A 165 -25.59 41.81 -10.68
C VAL A 165 -25.54 43.30 -11.04
N ALA A 166 -26.60 44.06 -10.71
CA ALA A 166 -26.69 45.50 -10.98
C ALA A 166 -25.61 46.37 -10.30
N SER A 167 -24.87 45.82 -9.34
CA SER A 167 -23.78 46.54 -8.67
C SER A 167 -22.45 46.47 -9.46
N TYR A 168 -22.41 45.75 -10.57
CA TYR A 168 -21.23 45.58 -11.42
C TYR A 168 -21.52 45.99 -12.86
N PRO A 169 -20.54 46.55 -13.60
CA PRO A 169 -20.65 46.73 -15.05
C PRO A 169 -20.74 45.36 -15.75
N ASP A 170 -21.23 45.33 -17.00
CA ASP A 170 -21.30 44.10 -17.78
C ASP A 170 -19.89 43.49 -17.90
N PHE A 171 -19.73 42.26 -17.41
CA PHE A 171 -18.46 41.54 -17.40
C PHE A 171 -17.85 41.37 -18.80
N ARG A 172 -18.67 41.45 -19.86
CA ARG A 172 -18.22 41.40 -21.27
C ARG A 172 -17.39 42.62 -21.67
N THR A 173 -17.51 43.73 -20.94
CA THR A 173 -16.71 44.94 -21.17
C THR A 173 -15.39 44.93 -20.40
N LEU A 174 -15.25 44.04 -19.40
CA LEU A 174 -14.11 43.99 -18.50
C LEU A 174 -12.98 43.07 -18.97
N CYS A 175 -13.31 42.04 -19.75
CA CYS A 175 -12.38 40.99 -20.16
C CYS A 175 -12.62 40.61 -21.62
N ASN A 176 -11.60 40.07 -22.28
CA ASN A 176 -11.70 39.44 -23.57
C ASN A 176 -12.26 38.02 -23.43
N TRP A 177 -13.40 37.75 -24.07
CA TRP A 177 -14.09 36.46 -24.02
C TRP A 177 -14.03 35.68 -25.35
N ASP A 178 -13.14 36.06 -26.26
CA ASP A 178 -13.03 35.43 -27.58
C ASP A 178 -12.74 33.93 -27.48
N GLY A 179 -13.55 33.11 -28.16
CA GLY A 179 -13.42 31.65 -28.12
C GLY A 179 -13.88 30.98 -26.82
N ILE A 180 -14.50 31.72 -25.89
CA ILE A 180 -15.04 31.20 -24.63
C ILE A 180 -16.55 30.95 -24.77
N THR A 181 -17.01 29.74 -24.44
CA THR A 181 -18.44 29.40 -24.41
C THR A 181 -18.94 29.35 -22.98
N PHE A 182 -20.04 30.04 -22.69
CA PHE A 182 -20.74 29.94 -21.42
C PHE A 182 -21.79 28.81 -21.43
N PRO A 183 -22.10 28.20 -20.27
CA PRO A 183 -21.49 28.41 -18.95
C PRO A 183 -20.02 27.93 -18.87
N MET A 184 -19.19 28.68 -18.13
CA MET A 184 -17.74 28.47 -18.07
C MET A 184 -17.35 27.11 -17.46
N LYS A 185 -16.50 26.35 -18.17
CA LYS A 185 -15.93 25.08 -17.69
C LYS A 185 -14.54 25.31 -17.09
N LEU A 186 -14.15 24.49 -16.12
CA LEU A 186 -12.80 24.54 -15.52
C LEU A 186 -11.67 24.38 -16.56
N THR A 187 -11.88 23.59 -17.62
CA THR A 187 -10.89 23.40 -18.68
C THR A 187 -10.71 24.61 -19.58
N ASP A 188 -11.75 25.45 -19.69
CA ASP A 188 -11.74 26.62 -20.57
C ASP A 188 -11.13 27.84 -19.85
N ILE A 189 -10.85 27.75 -18.54
CA ILE A 189 -10.19 28.80 -17.76
C ILE A 189 -8.79 29.08 -18.30
N GLY A 190 -8.04 28.09 -18.78
CA GLY A 190 -6.71 28.34 -19.36
C GLY A 190 -6.77 29.30 -20.56
N LYS A 191 -7.77 29.13 -21.44
CA LYS A 191 -7.99 30.04 -22.57
C LYS A 191 -8.36 31.44 -22.10
N PHE A 192 -9.14 31.55 -21.03
CA PHE A 192 -9.41 32.83 -20.39
C PHE A 192 -8.13 33.50 -19.88
N GLU A 193 -7.24 32.74 -19.22
CA GLU A 193 -5.92 33.24 -18.75
C GLU A 193 -4.96 33.59 -19.91
N ASP A 194 -5.10 32.96 -21.07
CA ASP A 194 -4.29 33.30 -22.24
C ASP A 194 -4.81 34.58 -22.92
N ASN A 195 -6.14 34.75 -22.98
CA ASN A 195 -6.78 35.93 -23.57
C ASN A 195 -6.73 37.17 -22.67
N ASN A 196 -6.55 36.99 -21.37
CA ASN A 196 -6.59 38.04 -20.37
C ASN A 196 -5.37 37.89 -19.47
N ASN A 197 -4.64 38.96 -19.18
CA ASN A 197 -3.47 38.93 -18.27
C ASN A 197 -3.88 38.76 -16.79
N ILE A 198 -4.72 37.75 -16.52
CA ILE A 198 -5.39 37.41 -15.28
C ILE A 198 -5.17 35.92 -15.07
N SER A 199 -4.79 35.51 -13.86
CA SER A 199 -4.69 34.11 -13.47
C SER A 199 -5.76 33.74 -12.46
N VAL A 200 -6.25 32.50 -12.50
CA VAL A 200 -7.40 32.04 -11.74
C VAL A 200 -7.08 30.72 -11.05
N ASN A 201 -7.44 30.60 -9.77
CA ASN A 201 -7.53 29.33 -9.08
C ASN A 201 -8.98 29.07 -8.69
N VAL A 202 -9.43 27.82 -8.81
CA VAL A 202 -10.80 27.44 -8.43
C VAL A 202 -10.75 26.36 -7.36
N TYR A 203 -11.48 26.56 -6.25
CA TYR A 203 -11.62 25.63 -5.13
C TYR A 203 -13.04 25.10 -5.06
N GLY A 204 -13.25 23.96 -4.41
CA GLY A 204 -14.55 23.32 -4.21
C GLY A 204 -14.94 23.21 -2.74
N LEU A 205 -16.12 22.66 -2.50
CA LEU A 205 -16.60 22.27 -1.16
C LEU A 205 -16.81 20.75 -1.11
N GLU A 206 -16.42 20.12 -0.01
CA GLU A 206 -16.68 18.71 0.27
C GLU A 206 -17.37 18.55 1.63
N GLU A 207 -18.39 17.70 1.68
CA GLU A 207 -19.09 17.34 2.91
C GLU A 207 -18.38 16.14 3.55
N ILE A 208 -17.88 16.32 4.76
CA ILE A 208 -17.19 15.31 5.56
C ILE A 208 -18.10 14.92 6.73
N ILE A 209 -18.27 13.62 6.94
CA ILE A 209 -18.96 13.08 8.12
C ILE A 209 -17.88 12.60 9.10
N GLU A 210 -17.65 13.37 10.15
CA GLU A 210 -16.77 12.98 11.27
C GLU A 210 -17.65 12.68 12.50
N GLN A 211 -17.54 11.46 13.04
CA GLN A 211 -18.23 11.03 14.27
C GLN A 211 -19.76 11.27 14.26
N GLY A 212 -20.41 11.11 13.10
CA GLY A 212 -21.85 11.33 12.95
C GLY A 212 -22.28 12.79 12.76
N THR A 213 -21.33 13.74 12.78
CA THR A 213 -21.59 15.16 12.55
C THR A 213 -21.20 15.55 11.12
N ARG A 214 -22.04 16.34 10.44
CA ARG A 214 -21.79 16.83 9.08
C ARG A 214 -20.97 18.12 9.15
N LYS A 215 -19.85 18.17 8.41
CA LYS A 215 -18.97 19.35 8.31
C LYS A 215 -18.69 19.63 6.84
N ILE A 216 -18.67 20.90 6.44
CA ILE A 216 -18.33 21.32 5.07
C ILE A 216 -16.93 21.93 5.08
N GLU A 217 -16.03 21.40 4.27
CA GLU A 217 -14.67 21.89 4.12
C GLU A 217 -14.38 22.34 2.68
N VAL A 218 -13.62 23.42 2.53
CA VAL A 218 -13.08 23.88 1.26
C VAL A 218 -11.93 22.95 0.87
N VAL A 219 -12.04 22.39 -0.34
CA VAL A 219 -11.09 21.44 -0.93
C VAL A 219 -10.61 21.96 -2.28
N GLY A 220 -9.50 21.45 -2.78
CA GLY A 220 -8.95 21.85 -4.08
C GLY A 220 -7.47 22.23 -4.01
N PRO A 221 -6.96 22.93 -5.03
CA PRO A 221 -7.66 23.53 -6.16
C PRO A 221 -8.23 22.50 -7.15
N LEU A 222 -9.47 22.72 -7.59
CA LEU A 222 -10.11 22.01 -8.71
C LEU A 222 -9.53 22.45 -10.07
N TYR A 223 -9.08 23.71 -10.15
CA TYR A 223 -8.28 24.25 -11.24
C TYR A 223 -7.17 25.11 -10.64
N TYR A 224 -5.94 24.87 -11.06
CA TYR A 224 -4.76 25.60 -10.62
C TYR A 224 -4.05 26.21 -11.82
N THR A 225 -3.82 27.52 -11.78
CA THR A 225 -3.13 28.23 -12.86
C THR A 225 -1.70 27.71 -13.04
N LYS A 226 -1.28 27.57 -14.30
CA LYS A 226 0.12 27.20 -14.61
C LYS A 226 1.08 28.37 -14.48
N LYS A 227 0.58 29.60 -14.66
CA LYS A 227 1.37 30.83 -14.67
C LYS A 227 0.63 31.91 -13.90
N LYS A 228 1.04 32.12 -12.65
CA LYS A 228 0.47 33.18 -11.81
C LYS A 228 0.83 34.55 -12.40
N GLN A 229 -0.20 35.34 -12.70
CA GLN A 229 -0.09 36.71 -13.22
C GLN A 229 -0.21 37.71 -12.06
N ASN A 230 0.12 38.99 -12.32
CA ASN A 230 -0.01 40.06 -11.33
C ASN A 230 -1.45 40.21 -10.81
N THR A 231 -2.44 40.05 -11.69
CA THR A 231 -3.86 39.98 -11.32
C THR A 231 -4.24 38.52 -11.12
N HIS A 232 -4.46 38.11 -9.86
CA HIS A 232 -4.79 36.74 -9.50
C HIS A 232 -6.13 36.64 -8.77
N ILE A 233 -7.02 35.77 -9.24
CA ILE A 233 -8.38 35.62 -8.72
C ILE A 233 -8.58 34.21 -8.17
N ASN A 234 -8.97 34.11 -6.90
CA ASN A 234 -9.40 32.86 -6.29
C ASN A 234 -10.94 32.75 -6.34
N LEU A 235 -11.45 31.68 -6.93
CA LEU A 235 -12.89 31.40 -7.07
C LEU A 235 -13.29 30.15 -6.28
N LEU A 236 -14.52 30.14 -5.78
CA LEU A 236 -15.15 28.98 -5.14
C LEU A 236 -16.23 28.44 -6.07
N LEU A 237 -16.13 27.17 -6.44
CA LEU A 237 -17.15 26.43 -7.17
C LEU A 237 -18.02 25.69 -6.16
N ILE A 238 -19.29 26.05 -6.11
CA ILE A 238 -20.29 25.39 -5.25
C ILE A 238 -21.26 24.57 -6.11
N GLU A 239 -21.81 23.52 -5.54
CA GLU A 239 -22.73 22.61 -6.21
C GLU A 239 -23.98 22.40 -5.34
N ASN A 240 -25.16 22.34 -5.98
CA ASN A 240 -26.42 22.01 -5.29
C ASN A 240 -26.71 20.49 -5.35
N ASN A 241 -27.74 20.05 -4.63
CA ASN A 241 -28.13 18.62 -4.56
C ASN A 241 -28.57 18.02 -5.92
N THR A 242 -28.80 18.85 -6.94
CA THR A 242 -29.19 18.43 -8.30
C THR A 242 -28.02 18.48 -9.29
N GLY A 243 -26.81 18.80 -8.83
CA GLY A 243 -25.59 18.87 -9.66
C GLY A 243 -25.38 20.18 -10.42
N SER A 244 -26.18 21.21 -10.16
CA SER A 244 -25.96 22.56 -10.72
C SER A 244 -24.84 23.25 -9.97
N GLN A 245 -23.90 23.85 -10.72
CA GLN A 245 -22.71 24.49 -10.17
C GLN A 245 -22.81 26.03 -10.23
N HIS A 246 -22.03 26.73 -9.41
CA HIS A 246 -22.01 28.18 -9.41
C HIS A 246 -20.63 28.69 -8.94
N TYR A 247 -20.08 29.69 -9.64
CA TYR A 247 -18.80 30.31 -9.28
C TYR A 247 -19.04 31.52 -8.37
N CYS A 248 -18.31 31.58 -7.27
CA CYS A 248 -18.29 32.71 -6.36
C CYS A 248 -16.86 33.26 -6.23
N TRP A 249 -16.71 34.56 -5.97
CA TRP A 249 -15.39 35.13 -5.71
C TRP A 249 -14.96 34.94 -4.25
N ILE A 250 -13.76 34.43 -4.04
CA ILE A 250 -13.14 34.34 -2.71
C ILE A 250 -12.40 35.66 -2.44
N LYS A 251 -13.10 36.62 -1.85
CA LYS A 251 -12.50 37.92 -1.48
C LYS A 251 -11.48 37.84 -0.35
N ASN A 252 -11.58 36.84 0.52
CA ASN A 252 -10.62 36.67 1.61
C ASN A 252 -10.34 35.17 1.84
N PHE A 253 -9.26 34.70 1.21
CA PHE A 253 -8.90 33.30 1.23
C PHE A 253 -8.57 32.78 2.64
N SER A 254 -7.72 33.50 3.38
CA SER A 254 -7.34 33.15 4.76
C SER A 254 -8.55 33.00 5.69
N ARG A 255 -9.52 33.91 5.61
CA ARG A 255 -10.76 33.85 6.39
C ARG A 255 -11.64 32.66 6.00
N LEU A 256 -11.61 32.25 4.73
CA LEU A 256 -12.39 31.11 4.24
C LEU A 256 -11.86 29.77 4.78
N VAL A 257 -10.54 29.58 4.81
CA VAL A 257 -9.94 28.26 5.12
C VAL A 257 -9.37 28.13 6.54
N SER A 258 -9.10 29.24 7.25
CA SER A 258 -8.40 29.22 8.54
C SER A 258 -9.03 28.33 9.62
N THR A 259 -10.37 28.32 9.73
CA THR A 259 -11.08 27.50 10.74
C THR A 259 -11.11 26.00 10.41
N GLN A 260 -10.77 25.60 9.19
CA GLN A 260 -10.63 24.19 8.81
C GLN A 260 -9.31 23.59 9.31
N LEU A 261 -8.30 24.44 9.53
CA LEU A 261 -6.92 24.01 9.73
C LEU A 261 -6.44 24.22 11.17
N THR A 262 -6.93 25.25 11.88
CA THR A 262 -6.49 25.54 13.25
C THR A 262 -7.48 26.44 14.00
N THR A 263 -7.50 26.29 15.32
CA THR A 263 -8.28 27.12 16.25
C THR A 263 -7.53 28.40 16.67
N ARG A 264 -6.25 28.57 16.30
CA ARG A 264 -5.41 29.71 16.74
C ARG A 264 -5.63 30.98 15.88
N HIS A 265 -5.62 32.13 16.54
CA HIS A 265 -5.72 33.47 15.93
C HIS A 265 -4.32 34.05 15.66
N GLY A 266 -4.00 34.38 14.39
CA GLY A 266 -2.70 34.93 13.96
C GLY A 266 -2.61 35.07 12.44
N ALA A 267 -1.67 35.88 11.93
CA ALA A 267 -1.40 36.02 10.49
C ALA A 267 -0.87 34.70 9.91
N LYS A 268 -1.39 34.28 8.76
CA LYS A 268 -1.13 32.97 8.12
C LYS A 268 -0.91 33.16 6.63
N TYR A 269 0.14 32.55 6.10
CA TYR A 269 0.49 32.57 4.67
C TYR A 269 0.08 31.23 4.05
N PHE A 270 -0.84 31.23 3.09
CA PHE A 270 -1.36 29.99 2.49
C PHE A 270 -0.70 29.69 1.16
N CYS A 271 -0.44 28.42 0.91
CA CYS A 271 -0.14 27.95 -0.43
C CYS A 271 -1.43 27.81 -1.24
N ASP A 272 -1.50 28.52 -2.37
CA ASP A 272 -2.65 28.48 -3.28
C ASP A 272 -2.86 27.08 -3.91
N SER A 273 -1.84 26.22 -3.87
CA SER A 273 -1.89 24.89 -4.49
C SER A 273 -2.28 23.75 -3.54
N CYS A 274 -1.73 23.72 -2.33
CA CYS A 274 -1.98 22.60 -1.39
C CYS A 274 -2.80 23.03 -0.17
N LEU A 275 -3.22 24.30 -0.13
CA LEU A 275 -4.00 24.91 0.94
C LEU A 275 -3.33 24.85 2.33
N HIS A 276 -2.05 24.47 2.40
CA HIS A 276 -1.29 24.46 3.64
C HIS A 276 -0.92 25.87 4.06
N TYR A 277 -0.82 26.12 5.37
CA TYR A 277 -0.46 27.42 5.91
C TYR A 277 0.93 27.40 6.54
N PHE A 278 1.67 28.49 6.36
CA PHE A 278 3.00 28.70 6.88
C PHE A 278 3.01 29.91 7.81
N ARG A 279 3.93 29.88 8.78
CA ARG A 279 4.10 30.95 9.77
C ARG A 279 4.75 32.20 9.17
N ASN A 280 5.47 32.06 8.06
CA ASN A 280 6.11 33.15 7.33
C ASN A 280 6.15 32.86 5.83
N GLU A 281 6.48 33.88 5.04
CA GLU A 281 6.50 33.85 3.58
C GLU A 281 7.68 33.04 3.00
N GLN A 282 8.83 33.02 3.66
CA GLN A 282 10.00 32.25 3.22
C GLN A 282 9.73 30.73 3.23
N LEU A 283 9.07 30.22 4.28
CA LEU A 283 8.66 28.82 4.37
C LEU A 283 7.63 28.47 3.28
N LEU A 284 6.71 29.39 2.98
CA LEU A 284 5.77 29.23 1.87
C LEU A 284 6.51 29.17 0.53
N GLN A 285 7.46 30.07 0.27
CA GLN A 285 8.24 30.07 -0.97
C GLN A 285 9.04 28.77 -1.11
N ARG A 286 9.72 28.33 -0.05
CA ARG A 286 10.47 27.06 -0.08
C ARG A 286 9.55 25.88 -0.38
N HIS A 287 8.36 25.86 0.22
CA HIS A 287 7.36 24.84 -0.05
C HIS A 287 6.87 24.87 -1.51
N VAL A 288 6.51 26.04 -2.03
CA VAL A 288 6.01 26.20 -3.41
C VAL A 288 7.08 25.80 -4.43
N THR A 289 8.35 26.17 -4.19
CA THR A 289 9.45 25.90 -5.13
C THR A 289 9.91 24.45 -5.12
N HIS A 290 9.87 23.76 -3.97
CA HIS A 290 10.54 22.45 -3.83
C HIS A 290 9.66 21.29 -3.37
N ASP A 291 8.54 21.54 -2.70
CA ASP A 291 7.87 20.54 -1.87
C ASP A 291 6.34 20.43 -2.06
N CYS A 292 5.73 21.30 -2.86
CA CYS A 292 4.28 21.35 -3.05
C CYS A 292 3.76 20.23 -3.97
N ASN A 293 2.79 19.46 -3.49
CA ASN A 293 2.15 18.36 -4.22
C ASN A 293 0.80 18.72 -4.86
N TYR A 294 0.37 19.99 -4.85
CA TYR A 294 -0.92 20.46 -5.40
C TYR A 294 -2.17 19.74 -4.85
N VAL A 295 -2.08 19.14 -3.67
CA VAL A 295 -3.17 18.40 -3.01
C VAL A 295 -3.31 18.91 -1.57
N TYR A 296 -4.55 19.09 -1.11
CA TYR A 296 -4.84 19.49 0.27
C TYR A 296 -4.13 18.54 1.25
N THR A 297 -3.31 19.08 2.14
CA THR A 297 -2.58 18.26 3.12
C THR A 297 -3.07 18.53 4.53
N LYS A 298 -3.57 17.49 5.20
CA LYS A 298 -3.97 17.53 6.62
C LYS A 298 -2.82 16.97 7.46
N LEU A 299 -2.29 17.81 8.36
CA LEU A 299 -1.38 17.40 9.42
C LEU A 299 -2.15 17.15 10.72
N PRO A 300 -1.64 16.28 11.60
CA PRO A 300 -2.12 16.15 12.97
C PRO A 300 -2.03 17.47 13.74
N THR A 301 -2.89 17.63 14.73
CA THR A 301 -3.03 18.87 15.51
C THR A 301 -2.80 18.63 17.01
N HIS A 302 -2.47 19.69 17.75
CA HIS A 302 -2.42 19.66 19.22
C HIS A 302 -3.81 19.78 19.87
N ASN A 303 -4.88 19.50 19.14
CA ASN A 303 -6.22 19.58 19.67
C ASN A 303 -6.44 18.41 20.64
N ALA A 304 -6.95 18.74 21.82
CA ALA A 304 -7.38 17.73 22.78
C ALA A 304 -8.54 16.93 22.18
N THR A 305 -8.44 15.61 22.28
CA THR A 305 -9.44 14.63 21.90
C THR A 305 -9.59 13.63 23.03
N ILE A 306 -10.66 12.85 23.02
CA ILE A 306 -10.89 11.79 24.01
C ILE A 306 -10.57 10.46 23.33
N ASP A 307 -9.68 9.67 23.92
CA ASP A 307 -9.34 8.35 23.41
C ASP A 307 -10.43 7.31 23.74
N THR A 308 -10.26 6.09 23.24
CA THR A 308 -11.20 4.98 23.47
C THR A 308 -11.30 4.54 24.94
N THR A 309 -10.41 5.02 25.80
CA THR A 309 -10.44 4.79 27.26
C THR A 309 -11.06 5.95 28.02
N GLY A 310 -11.54 7.00 27.33
CA GLY A 310 -12.08 8.19 27.97
C GLY A 310 -11.01 9.15 28.49
N ALA A 311 -9.72 8.89 28.19
CA ALA A 311 -8.64 9.76 28.62
C ALA A 311 -8.43 10.90 27.60
N ILE A 312 -8.04 12.07 28.10
CA ILE A 312 -7.64 13.19 27.25
C ILE A 312 -6.34 12.79 26.54
N THR A 313 -6.35 12.90 25.22
CA THR A 313 -5.20 12.67 24.33
C THR A 313 -5.13 13.81 23.33
N TYR A 314 -4.07 13.86 22.52
CA TYR A 314 -3.95 14.84 21.44
C TYR A 314 -3.95 14.15 20.08
N ASP A 315 -4.49 14.81 19.06
CA ASP A 315 -4.57 14.29 17.69
C ASP A 315 -3.18 14.00 17.09
N ASN A 316 -2.14 14.71 17.54
CA ASN A 316 -0.74 14.46 17.18
C ASN A 316 -0.06 13.35 18.02
N VAL A 317 -0.77 12.64 18.89
CA VAL A 317 -0.19 11.54 19.68
C VAL A 317 -0.67 10.20 19.15
N LEU A 318 0.26 9.43 18.59
CA LEU A 318 0.03 8.07 18.12
C LEU A 318 0.36 7.06 19.22
N LYS A 319 -0.64 6.31 19.66
CA LYS A 319 -0.55 5.25 20.67
C LYS A 319 -1.53 4.12 20.39
N PHE A 320 -1.43 3.01 21.12
CA PHE A 320 -2.40 1.92 20.99
C PHE A 320 -3.76 2.31 21.60
N ASN A 321 -4.78 2.42 20.74
CA ASN A 321 -6.16 2.73 21.14
C ASN A 321 -7.16 1.63 20.74
N ASN A 322 -6.72 0.61 20.00
CA ASN A 322 -7.59 -0.39 19.36
C ASN A 322 -7.91 -1.58 20.29
N PHE A 323 -8.28 -1.33 21.55
CA PHE A 323 -8.54 -2.37 22.53
C PHE A 323 -9.65 -3.34 22.12
N HIS A 324 -10.65 -2.89 21.35
CA HIS A 324 -11.71 -3.74 20.81
C HIS A 324 -11.17 -4.88 19.92
N LYS A 325 -10.00 -4.73 19.30
CA LYS A 325 -9.39 -5.78 18.47
C LYS A 325 -8.77 -6.93 19.26
N LYS A 326 -8.71 -6.81 20.59
CA LYS A 326 -8.41 -7.94 21.48
C LYS A 326 -9.55 -8.96 21.51
N MET A 327 -10.77 -8.54 21.17
CA MET A 327 -11.94 -9.40 21.15
C MET A 327 -11.87 -10.31 19.92
N SER A 328 -12.00 -11.61 20.16
CA SER A 328 -12.16 -12.60 19.09
C SER A 328 -13.41 -12.29 18.28
N VAL A 329 -13.29 -12.28 16.95
CA VAL A 329 -14.42 -12.15 16.05
C VAL A 329 -15.33 -13.38 16.22
N PRO A 330 -16.64 -13.19 16.53
CA PRO A 330 -17.54 -14.31 16.84
C PRO A 330 -17.79 -15.28 15.69
N PHE A 331 -17.88 -14.76 14.46
CA PHE A 331 -18.13 -15.53 13.25
C PHE A 331 -17.09 -15.17 12.19
N VAL A 332 -16.43 -16.20 11.66
CA VAL A 332 -15.48 -16.09 10.55
C VAL A 332 -15.87 -17.09 9.48
N ILE A 333 -15.81 -16.70 8.22
CA ILE A 333 -16.14 -17.59 7.10
C ILE A 333 -14.86 -17.89 6.33
N TYR A 334 -14.61 -19.16 6.03
CA TYR A 334 -13.53 -19.60 5.16
C TYR A 334 -14.15 -20.15 3.89
N ALA A 335 -13.64 -19.78 2.72
CA ALA A 335 -14.29 -20.09 1.46
C ALA A 335 -13.28 -20.34 0.34
N ASP A 336 -13.70 -21.11 -0.65
CA ASP A 336 -12.94 -21.41 -1.85
C ASP A 336 -13.86 -21.72 -3.04
N PHE A 337 -13.35 -21.58 -4.27
CA PHE A 337 -14.07 -21.84 -5.52
C PHE A 337 -13.32 -22.82 -6.41
N GLU A 338 -14.07 -23.64 -7.14
CA GLU A 338 -13.54 -24.42 -8.25
C GLU A 338 -14.07 -23.94 -9.60
N SER A 339 -13.21 -23.97 -10.60
CA SER A 339 -13.48 -23.42 -11.93
C SER A 339 -13.13 -24.39 -13.05
N LEU A 340 -13.96 -24.40 -14.09
CA LEU A 340 -13.68 -25.07 -15.34
C LEU A 340 -12.58 -24.30 -16.06
N LEU A 341 -11.61 -25.00 -16.64
CA LEU A 341 -10.56 -24.40 -17.46
C LEU A 341 -10.91 -24.52 -18.94
N ILE A 342 -11.84 -23.67 -19.41
CA ILE A 342 -12.34 -23.73 -20.79
C ILE A 342 -11.26 -23.21 -21.75
N PRO A 343 -10.70 -24.02 -22.68
CA PRO A 343 -9.69 -23.56 -23.61
C PRO A 343 -10.21 -22.41 -24.46
N VAL A 344 -9.41 -21.36 -24.64
CA VAL A 344 -9.74 -20.25 -25.54
C VAL A 344 -8.93 -20.42 -26.81
N HIS A 345 -9.58 -20.86 -27.88
CA HIS A 345 -8.97 -20.96 -29.21
C HIS A 345 -8.87 -19.56 -29.86
N THR A 346 -7.95 -18.72 -29.40
CA THR A 346 -7.55 -17.57 -30.24
C THR A 346 -6.76 -18.09 -31.44
N ALA A 347 -7.04 -17.56 -32.64
CA ALA A 347 -6.32 -17.89 -33.87
C ALA A 347 -4.80 -17.94 -33.62
N PHE A 348 -4.17 -19.10 -33.83
CA PHE A 348 -2.73 -19.27 -33.69
C PHE A 348 -2.00 -18.18 -34.47
N PRO A 349 -1.33 -17.23 -33.81
CA PRO A 349 -0.37 -16.35 -34.47
C PRO A 349 0.85 -17.17 -34.91
N ASN A 350 1.49 -16.69 -35.96
CA ASN A 350 2.70 -17.23 -36.57
C ASN A 350 3.72 -17.74 -35.51
N PRO A 351 4.19 -19.00 -35.59
CA PRO A 351 5.14 -19.59 -34.63
C PRO A 351 6.51 -18.90 -34.54
N LYS A 352 6.76 -17.86 -35.37
CA LYS A 352 7.96 -17.01 -35.32
C LYS A 352 7.84 -15.80 -34.38
N ASP A 353 6.65 -15.49 -33.89
CA ASP A 353 6.42 -14.42 -32.93
C ASP A 353 5.90 -15.04 -31.62
N PRO A 354 6.45 -14.70 -30.45
CA PRO A 354 5.91 -15.19 -29.20
C PRO A 354 4.82 -14.20 -28.69
N PHE A 355 3.72 -14.70 -28.14
CA PHE A 355 2.52 -13.93 -27.74
C PHE A 355 1.93 -14.49 -26.45
N THR A 356 1.31 -13.63 -25.63
CA THR A 356 0.51 -14.07 -24.47
C THR A 356 -0.79 -14.69 -24.98
N VAL A 357 -0.89 -16.02 -24.92
CA VAL A 357 -2.15 -16.74 -25.20
C VAL A 357 -2.99 -16.70 -23.94
N LYS A 358 -4.22 -16.18 -24.03
CA LYS A 358 -5.24 -16.58 -23.05
C LYS A 358 -5.49 -18.06 -23.31
N THR A 359 -4.86 -18.93 -22.53
CA THR A 359 -4.95 -20.38 -22.71
C THR A 359 -6.32 -20.90 -22.32
N CYS A 360 -6.84 -20.44 -21.18
CA CYS A 360 -8.11 -20.88 -20.62
C CYS A 360 -8.95 -19.72 -20.07
N LYS A 361 -10.27 -19.82 -20.18
CA LYS A 361 -11.26 -19.01 -19.47
C LYS A 361 -11.69 -19.81 -18.23
N HIS A 362 -11.50 -19.20 -17.06
CA HIS A 362 -11.92 -19.79 -15.80
C HIS A 362 -13.40 -19.49 -15.56
N GLU A 363 -14.22 -20.53 -15.42
CA GLU A 363 -15.66 -20.42 -15.16
C GLU A 363 -16.03 -21.17 -13.88
N PRO A 364 -16.47 -20.48 -12.80
CA PRO A 364 -16.71 -21.12 -11.52
C PRO A 364 -17.89 -22.10 -11.63
N TYR A 365 -17.67 -23.36 -11.24
CA TYR A 365 -18.70 -24.41 -11.24
C TYR A 365 -19.03 -24.93 -9.85
N ALA A 366 -18.18 -24.69 -8.85
CA ALA A 366 -18.45 -25.07 -7.47
C ALA A 366 -17.86 -24.06 -6.49
N PHE A 367 -18.43 -24.02 -5.29
CA PHE A 367 -17.87 -23.31 -4.15
C PHE A 367 -18.13 -24.11 -2.87
N ALA A 368 -17.27 -23.92 -1.89
CA ALA A 368 -17.57 -24.29 -0.51
C ALA A 368 -17.23 -23.14 0.41
N TYR A 369 -17.96 -23.05 1.51
CA TYR A 369 -17.56 -22.20 2.62
C TYR A 369 -17.96 -22.80 3.96
N TYR A 370 -17.10 -22.58 4.95
CA TYR A 370 -17.30 -22.98 6.32
C TYR A 370 -17.52 -21.74 7.18
N ILE A 371 -18.70 -21.65 7.78
CA ILE A 371 -18.99 -20.65 8.82
C ILE A 371 -18.46 -21.24 10.13
N LYS A 372 -17.46 -20.60 10.72
CA LYS A 372 -16.87 -20.97 12.01
C LYS A 372 -17.32 -19.99 13.08
N SER A 373 -17.93 -20.49 14.15
CA SER A 373 -18.16 -19.72 15.36
C SER A 373 -17.03 -19.95 16.37
N THR A 374 -16.58 -18.88 17.03
CA THR A 374 -15.60 -18.95 18.12
C THR A 374 -16.24 -19.21 19.48
N GLU A 375 -17.55 -18.99 19.63
CA GLU A 375 -18.26 -19.10 20.91
C GLU A 375 -18.94 -20.47 21.08
N ASN A 376 -19.60 -20.98 20.05
CA ASN A 376 -20.22 -22.30 20.07
C ASN A 376 -20.07 -23.00 18.72
N ASP A 377 -19.33 -24.10 18.70
CA ASP A 377 -19.05 -24.85 17.49
C ASP A 377 -20.27 -25.56 16.88
N GLU A 378 -21.39 -25.66 17.61
CA GLU A 378 -22.68 -26.11 17.08
C GLU A 378 -23.26 -25.13 16.05
N TRP A 379 -22.88 -23.85 16.12
CA TRP A 379 -23.27 -22.85 15.13
C TRP A 379 -22.40 -22.91 13.86
N SER A 380 -21.31 -23.68 13.91
CA SER A 380 -20.41 -23.84 12.77
C SER A 380 -20.98 -24.83 11.74
N ARG A 381 -20.98 -24.44 10.46
CA ARG A 381 -21.54 -25.27 9.38
C ARG A 381 -20.75 -25.15 8.08
N LEU A 382 -20.54 -26.29 7.42
CA LEU A 382 -19.96 -26.38 6.07
C LEU A 382 -21.09 -26.38 5.05
N LYS A 383 -20.94 -25.56 4.02
CA LYS A 383 -21.83 -25.55 2.85
C LYS A 383 -21.01 -25.77 1.59
N LEU A 384 -21.58 -26.56 0.70
CA LEU A 384 -21.00 -26.91 -0.59
C LEU A 384 -22.07 -26.84 -1.67
N TYR A 385 -21.70 -26.30 -2.82
CA TYR A 385 -22.56 -26.21 -3.99
C TYR A 385 -21.76 -26.49 -5.26
N ARG A 386 -22.39 -27.23 -6.19
CA ARG A 386 -21.90 -27.48 -7.54
C ARG A 386 -23.00 -27.19 -8.55
N GLY A 387 -22.72 -26.33 -9.53
CA GLY A 387 -23.65 -25.94 -10.59
C GLY A 387 -23.15 -24.75 -11.43
N VAL A 388 -23.80 -24.53 -12.58
CA VAL A 388 -23.42 -23.49 -13.57
C VAL A 388 -23.54 -22.05 -13.05
N ASP A 389 -24.36 -21.82 -12.02
CA ASP A 389 -24.58 -20.49 -11.42
C ASP A 389 -23.80 -20.29 -10.11
N ALA A 390 -22.68 -21.00 -9.90
CA ALA A 390 -21.93 -21.03 -8.64
C ALA A 390 -21.68 -19.64 -8.04
N ALA A 391 -21.20 -18.67 -8.81
CA ALA A 391 -20.94 -17.31 -8.31
C ALA A 391 -22.20 -16.58 -7.83
N ARG A 392 -23.36 -16.75 -8.52
CA ARG A 392 -24.62 -16.11 -8.12
C ARG A 392 -25.21 -16.80 -6.90
N THR A 393 -25.22 -18.14 -6.89
CA THR A 393 -25.69 -18.94 -5.76
C THR A 393 -24.87 -18.68 -4.51
N PHE A 394 -23.55 -18.49 -4.62
CA PHE A 394 -22.67 -18.12 -3.52
C PHE A 394 -23.13 -16.83 -2.84
N ILE A 395 -23.38 -15.77 -3.61
CA ILE A 395 -23.83 -14.48 -3.05
C ILE A 395 -25.19 -14.63 -2.35
N ASN A 396 -26.16 -15.29 -2.98
CA ASN A 396 -27.49 -15.48 -2.40
C ASN A 396 -27.44 -16.29 -1.09
N TRP A 397 -26.68 -17.39 -1.07
CA TRP A 397 -26.53 -18.24 0.12
C TRP A 397 -25.79 -17.50 1.24
N LEU A 398 -24.73 -16.77 0.88
CA LEU A 398 -23.98 -15.97 1.82
C LEU A 398 -24.85 -14.91 2.47
N GLU A 399 -25.62 -14.14 1.69
CA GLU A 399 -26.52 -13.11 2.24
C GLU A 399 -27.57 -13.72 3.17
N SER A 400 -28.21 -14.82 2.75
CA SER A 400 -29.17 -15.55 3.59
C SER A 400 -28.54 -16.01 4.92
N ASP A 401 -27.31 -16.52 4.88
CA ASP A 401 -26.60 -16.95 6.08
C ASP A 401 -26.22 -15.80 6.99
N ILE A 402 -25.79 -14.67 6.42
CA ILE A 402 -25.45 -13.47 7.19
C ILE A 402 -26.70 -12.91 7.87
N HIS A 403 -27.86 -12.93 7.20
CA HIS A 403 -29.14 -12.59 7.81
C HIS A 403 -29.50 -13.51 8.98
N GLN A 404 -29.33 -14.82 8.82
CA GLN A 404 -29.58 -15.79 9.90
C GLN A 404 -28.63 -15.61 11.08
N ILE A 405 -27.35 -15.38 10.82
CA ILE A 405 -26.35 -15.11 11.87
C ILE A 405 -26.76 -13.86 12.64
N TYR A 406 -27.15 -12.80 11.94
CA TYR A 406 -27.60 -11.58 12.58
C TYR A 406 -28.86 -11.82 13.42
N SER A 407 -29.92 -12.38 12.85
CA SER A 407 -31.21 -12.57 13.53
C SER A 407 -31.10 -13.47 14.75
N ASN A 408 -30.33 -14.55 14.65
CA ASN A 408 -30.28 -15.58 15.68
C ASN A 408 -29.26 -15.27 16.78
N HIS A 409 -28.21 -14.51 16.47
CA HIS A 409 -27.05 -14.39 17.36
C HIS A 409 -26.58 -12.96 17.61
N LEU A 410 -26.75 -12.01 16.68
CA LEU A 410 -26.17 -10.66 16.82
C LEU A 410 -27.21 -9.56 17.09
N LYS A 411 -28.50 -9.82 16.82
CA LYS A 411 -29.59 -8.83 16.95
C LYS A 411 -29.84 -8.42 18.41
N GLU A 412 -29.94 -9.41 19.30
CA GLU A 412 -30.25 -9.16 20.71
C GLU A 412 -29.01 -9.45 21.58
N SER A 413 -28.63 -8.46 22.39
CA SER A 413 -27.58 -8.63 23.39
C SER A 413 -28.14 -9.44 24.56
N LYS A 414 -27.54 -10.59 24.86
CA LYS A 414 -27.91 -11.35 26.06
C LYS A 414 -27.56 -10.56 27.33
N PRO A 415 -28.45 -10.50 28.33
CA PRO A 415 -28.14 -9.86 29.59
C PRO A 415 -27.03 -10.62 30.33
N MET A 416 -26.31 -9.90 31.19
CA MET A 416 -25.27 -10.50 32.02
C MET A 416 -25.87 -11.55 32.97
N LEU A 417 -25.25 -12.73 33.00
CA LEU A 417 -25.57 -13.77 33.97
C LEU A 417 -25.15 -13.33 35.38
N PRO A 418 -25.81 -13.83 36.44
CA PRO A 418 -25.35 -13.60 37.81
C PRO A 418 -23.89 -14.05 37.98
N LEU A 419 -23.07 -13.21 38.63
CA LEU A 419 -21.68 -13.55 38.92
C LEU A 419 -21.63 -14.73 39.89
N THR A 420 -20.74 -15.67 39.62
CA THR A 420 -20.36 -16.71 40.58
C THR A 420 -19.60 -16.09 41.77
N ALA A 421 -19.54 -16.81 42.90
CA ALA A 421 -18.82 -16.31 44.08
C ALA A 421 -17.34 -15.96 43.79
N PRO A 422 -16.56 -16.76 43.02
CA PRO A 422 -15.21 -16.39 42.62
C PRO A 422 -15.14 -15.12 41.76
N GLU A 423 -16.03 -14.97 40.76
CA GLU A 423 -16.06 -13.78 39.89
C GLU A 423 -16.43 -12.51 40.66
N LEU A 424 -17.27 -12.62 41.70
CA LEU A 424 -17.59 -11.50 42.56
C LEU A 424 -16.36 -11.04 43.37
N VAL A 425 -15.58 -11.99 43.90
CA VAL A 425 -14.32 -11.70 44.58
C VAL A 425 -13.33 -11.05 43.62
N GLU A 426 -13.20 -11.58 42.40
CA GLU A 426 -12.37 -10.99 41.34
C GLU A 426 -12.78 -9.53 41.06
N TYR A 427 -14.07 -9.28 40.83
CA TYR A 427 -14.57 -7.93 40.54
C TYR A 427 -14.28 -6.94 41.68
N VAL A 428 -14.52 -7.36 42.93
CA VAL A 428 -14.33 -6.49 44.10
C VAL A 428 -12.85 -6.16 44.29
N THR A 429 -11.98 -7.17 44.20
CA THR A 429 -10.53 -7.03 44.41
C THR A 429 -9.77 -6.44 43.23
N ALA A 430 -10.36 -6.43 42.03
CA ALA A 430 -9.73 -5.87 40.82
C ALA A 430 -9.37 -4.38 41.00
N GLN A 431 -8.07 -4.09 40.90
CA GLN A 431 -7.48 -2.74 40.93
C GLN A 431 -7.28 -2.15 39.53
N GLN A 432 -7.25 -2.99 38.50
CA GLN A 432 -7.01 -2.60 37.11
C GLN A 432 -8.11 -3.10 36.18
N CYS A 433 -8.38 -2.32 35.13
CA CYS A 433 -9.31 -2.66 34.06
C CYS A 433 -8.78 -3.84 33.22
N PHE A 434 -9.58 -4.90 33.05
CA PHE A 434 -9.12 -6.08 32.31
C PHE A 434 -8.85 -5.80 30.81
N ILE A 435 -9.52 -4.78 30.24
CA ILE A 435 -9.42 -4.38 28.82
C ILE A 435 -8.15 -3.59 28.56
N CYS A 436 -8.01 -2.43 29.21
CA CYS A 436 -6.92 -1.48 28.96
C CYS A 436 -5.73 -1.61 29.93
N LYS A 437 -5.87 -2.43 30.98
CA LYS A 437 -4.86 -2.69 32.03
C LYS A 437 -4.45 -1.47 32.86
N LYS A 438 -5.19 -0.34 32.75
CA LYS A 438 -4.99 0.84 33.60
C LYS A 438 -5.77 0.71 34.92
N GLU A 439 -5.31 1.41 35.94
CA GLU A 439 -5.92 1.42 37.29
C GLU A 439 -7.32 2.05 37.31
N PHE A 440 -8.12 1.62 38.28
CA PHE A 440 -9.38 2.29 38.64
C PHE A 440 -9.12 3.45 39.59
N GLY A 441 -9.94 4.50 39.53
CA GLY A 441 -9.78 5.66 40.42
C GLY A 441 -10.29 6.98 39.83
N ASN A 442 -10.55 7.03 38.53
CA ASN A 442 -11.14 8.21 37.90
C ASN A 442 -12.66 8.27 38.16
N PRO A 443 -13.17 9.31 38.86
CA PRO A 443 -14.60 9.46 39.13
C PRO A 443 -15.46 9.59 37.87
N GLY A 444 -14.89 10.14 36.78
CA GLY A 444 -15.57 10.27 35.49
C GLY A 444 -15.59 8.99 34.65
N ASN A 445 -14.95 7.91 35.12
CA ASN A 445 -14.89 6.64 34.40
C ASN A 445 -14.92 5.45 35.39
N PRO A 446 -16.11 5.15 35.97
CA PRO A 446 -16.23 4.22 37.08
C PRO A 446 -15.96 2.76 36.69
N LYS A 447 -15.68 1.93 37.71
CA LYS A 447 -15.51 0.47 37.59
C LYS A 447 -16.86 -0.21 37.34
N VAL A 448 -17.01 -0.86 36.19
CA VAL A 448 -18.21 -1.60 35.76
C VAL A 448 -17.88 -3.08 35.51
N LYS A 449 -18.93 -3.89 35.34
CA LYS A 449 -18.82 -5.32 35.00
C LYS A 449 -19.01 -5.48 33.49
N ASP A 450 -17.97 -5.92 32.80
CA ASP A 450 -18.07 -6.28 31.38
C ASP A 450 -18.52 -7.73 31.22
N HIS A 451 -19.27 -8.00 30.16
CA HIS A 451 -19.77 -9.33 29.86
C HIS A 451 -19.87 -9.56 28.34
N SER A 452 -19.95 -10.84 27.96
CA SER A 452 -20.22 -11.22 26.58
C SER A 452 -21.68 -10.99 26.22
N HIS A 453 -21.94 -10.17 25.21
CA HIS A 453 -23.28 -9.98 24.67
C HIS A 453 -23.84 -11.22 23.95
N LEU A 454 -23.03 -12.25 23.69
CA LEU A 454 -23.46 -13.52 23.05
C LEU A 454 -23.80 -14.62 24.05
N THR A 455 -23.10 -14.65 25.19
CA THR A 455 -23.24 -15.73 26.19
C THR A 455 -23.76 -15.24 27.54
N GLY A 456 -23.76 -13.93 27.79
CA GLY A 456 -24.08 -13.32 29.08
C GLY A 456 -22.98 -13.47 30.14
N ARG A 457 -21.90 -14.21 29.85
CA ARG A 457 -20.84 -14.51 30.84
C ARG A 457 -20.00 -13.28 31.16
N TYR A 458 -19.67 -13.12 32.44
CA TYR A 458 -18.76 -12.09 32.93
C TYR A 458 -17.36 -12.24 32.31
N ARG A 459 -16.73 -11.12 31.95
CA ARG A 459 -15.38 -11.11 31.34
C ARG A 459 -14.33 -10.45 32.22
N GLY A 460 -14.73 -9.57 33.12
CA GLY A 460 -13.81 -8.86 34.01
C GLY A 460 -14.28 -7.47 34.40
N ALA A 461 -13.57 -6.87 35.35
CA ALA A 461 -13.81 -5.49 35.79
C ALA A 461 -13.25 -4.51 34.75
N ALA A 462 -14.07 -3.60 34.25
CA ALA A 462 -13.67 -2.63 33.23
C ALA A 462 -13.99 -1.19 33.61
N HIS A 463 -13.31 -0.25 32.99
CA HIS A 463 -13.78 1.14 32.96
C HIS A 463 -15.07 1.23 32.16
N SER A 464 -16.00 2.10 32.58
CA SER A 464 -17.26 2.35 31.88
C SER A 464 -17.07 2.64 30.39
N THR A 465 -16.11 3.50 30.03
CA THR A 465 -15.81 3.83 28.62
C THR A 465 -15.17 2.66 27.87
N CYS A 466 -14.27 1.90 28.50
CA CYS A 466 -13.67 0.71 27.89
C CYS A 466 -14.74 -0.34 27.59
N ASN A 467 -15.63 -0.62 28.54
CA ASN A 467 -16.78 -1.51 28.36
C ASN A 467 -17.66 -1.05 27.18
N LEU A 468 -17.98 0.26 27.11
CA LEU A 468 -18.77 0.80 26.00
C LEU A 468 -18.06 0.67 24.64
N ASN A 469 -16.74 0.71 24.58
CA ASN A 469 -15.99 0.61 23.32
C ASN A 469 -15.59 -0.83 22.96
N TYR A 470 -15.70 -1.77 23.90
CA TYR A 470 -15.34 -3.18 23.72
C TYR A 470 -16.53 -3.97 23.16
N LYS A 471 -16.95 -3.61 21.94
CA LYS A 471 -18.12 -4.20 21.27
C LYS A 471 -17.73 -5.24 20.23
N ILE A 472 -18.66 -6.15 19.97
CA ILE A 472 -18.61 -7.08 18.84
C ILE A 472 -18.44 -6.25 17.54
N PRO A 473 -17.52 -6.63 16.64
CA PRO A 473 -17.34 -5.92 15.38
C PRO A 473 -18.62 -5.95 14.54
N ASN A 474 -19.02 -4.81 13.98
CA ASN A 474 -20.12 -4.73 13.01
C ASN A 474 -19.67 -5.21 11.61
N PHE A 475 -18.95 -6.33 11.56
CA PHE A 475 -18.58 -6.99 10.31
C PHE A 475 -18.32 -8.49 10.50
N ILE A 476 -18.50 -9.27 9.42
CA ILE A 476 -18.09 -10.68 9.34
C ILE A 476 -16.96 -10.80 8.31
N PRO A 477 -15.76 -11.25 8.70
CA PRO A 477 -14.65 -11.51 7.78
C PRO A 477 -14.84 -12.83 7.04
N ILE A 478 -14.52 -12.82 5.75
CA ILE A 478 -14.51 -13.97 4.86
C ILE A 478 -13.11 -14.14 4.30
N PHE A 479 -12.45 -15.24 4.59
CA PHE A 479 -11.10 -15.55 4.14
C PHE A 479 -11.13 -16.48 2.94
N PHE A 480 -10.43 -16.07 1.89
CA PHE A 480 -9.97 -16.93 0.80
C PHE A 480 -8.45 -16.95 0.82
N HIS A 481 -7.84 -18.05 0.37
CA HIS A 481 -6.39 -18.12 0.24
C HIS A 481 -5.97 -17.62 -1.14
N ASN A 482 -5.29 -16.47 -1.21
CA ASN A 482 -4.92 -15.76 -2.45
C ASN A 482 -6.10 -15.07 -3.16
N LEU A 483 -7.05 -14.53 -2.38
CA LEU A 483 -8.22 -13.78 -2.88
C LEU A 483 -7.85 -12.71 -3.92
N SER A 484 -6.85 -11.87 -3.62
CA SER A 484 -6.46 -10.75 -4.47
C SER A 484 -5.87 -11.19 -5.81
N GLY A 485 -5.37 -12.43 -5.88
CA GLY A 485 -4.71 -13.00 -7.05
C GLY A 485 -5.66 -13.74 -7.98
N TYR A 486 -6.74 -14.32 -7.46
CA TYR A 486 -7.58 -15.26 -8.20
C TYR A 486 -9.08 -15.10 -7.91
N ASP A 487 -9.56 -15.53 -6.73
CA ASP A 487 -11.00 -15.77 -6.47
C ASP A 487 -11.88 -14.54 -6.57
N ALA A 488 -11.34 -13.35 -6.25
CA ALA A 488 -12.09 -12.11 -6.34
C ALA A 488 -12.68 -11.91 -7.74
N HIS A 489 -11.96 -12.33 -8.80
CA HIS A 489 -12.41 -12.18 -10.18
C HIS A 489 -13.62 -13.04 -10.54
N LEU A 490 -13.84 -14.15 -9.82
CA LEU A 490 -14.91 -15.12 -10.10
C LEU A 490 -16.29 -14.59 -9.73
N PHE A 491 -16.40 -13.85 -8.61
CA PHE A 491 -17.71 -13.44 -8.07
C PHE A 491 -17.88 -11.94 -7.87
N ILE A 492 -16.83 -11.10 -7.93
CA ILE A 492 -16.98 -9.65 -7.69
C ILE A 492 -17.96 -8.99 -8.67
N LYS A 493 -18.06 -9.54 -9.89
CA LYS A 493 -19.04 -9.09 -10.89
C LYS A 493 -20.47 -9.31 -10.39
N GLN A 494 -20.76 -10.48 -9.81
CA GLN A 494 -22.07 -10.83 -9.24
C GLN A 494 -22.35 -10.04 -7.96
N LEU A 495 -21.35 -9.91 -7.09
CA LEU A 495 -21.44 -9.14 -5.84
C LEU A 495 -21.89 -7.68 -6.08
N ALA A 496 -21.50 -7.11 -7.22
CA ALA A 496 -21.79 -5.73 -7.57
C ALA A 496 -23.12 -5.54 -8.34
N LEU A 497 -23.81 -6.58 -8.80
CA LEU A 497 -25.00 -6.43 -9.68
C LEU A 497 -26.20 -5.74 -9.03
N GLU A 498 -26.26 -5.75 -7.71
CA GLU A 498 -27.33 -5.09 -6.95
C GLU A 498 -26.98 -3.60 -6.79
N LYS A 499 -27.99 -2.74 -6.62
CA LYS A 499 -27.85 -1.26 -6.56
C LYS A 499 -27.11 -0.77 -5.29
N GLU A 500 -26.19 -1.56 -4.78
CA GLU A 500 -25.48 -1.43 -3.52
C GLU A 500 -24.00 -1.08 -3.75
N GLU A 501 -23.41 -0.38 -2.79
CA GLU A 501 -22.04 0.11 -2.88
C GLU A 501 -21.07 -0.95 -2.31
N VAL A 502 -20.07 -1.32 -3.11
CA VAL A 502 -18.95 -2.17 -2.67
C VAL A 502 -17.79 -1.26 -2.29
N ASP A 503 -17.45 -1.26 -1.00
CA ASP A 503 -16.30 -0.56 -0.46
C ASP A 503 -15.03 -1.32 -0.86
N ILE A 504 -14.03 -0.66 -1.47
CA ILE A 504 -12.78 -1.31 -1.90
C ILE A 504 -11.53 -0.62 -1.37
N ILE A 505 -10.48 -1.39 -1.11
CA ILE A 505 -9.11 -0.89 -0.92
C ILE A 505 -8.27 -1.35 -2.13
N PRO A 506 -8.13 -0.52 -3.17
CA PRO A 506 -7.50 -0.92 -4.43
C PRO A 506 -5.96 -0.88 -4.38
N GLN A 507 -5.30 -1.87 -4.97
CA GLN A 507 -3.91 -1.75 -5.46
C GLN A 507 -3.90 -1.31 -6.92
N SER A 508 -4.71 -1.99 -7.73
CA SER A 508 -4.98 -1.63 -9.12
C SER A 508 -6.49 -1.56 -9.37
N LYS A 509 -6.88 -1.33 -10.63
CA LYS A 509 -8.30 -1.42 -11.02
C LYS A 509 -8.82 -2.85 -10.88
N GLU A 510 -7.94 -3.85 -10.90
CA GLU A 510 -8.31 -5.27 -10.94
C GLU A 510 -7.92 -6.02 -9.67
N LYS A 511 -6.87 -5.57 -8.98
CA LYS A 511 -6.39 -6.17 -7.72
C LYS A 511 -6.77 -5.31 -6.53
N TYR A 512 -7.59 -5.86 -5.64
CA TYR A 512 -8.03 -5.22 -4.40
C TYR A 512 -7.38 -5.91 -3.21
N ILE A 513 -6.86 -5.13 -2.24
CA ILE A 513 -6.35 -5.66 -0.96
C ILE A 513 -7.51 -6.29 -0.18
N THR A 514 -8.67 -5.63 -0.20
CA THR A 514 -9.91 -6.10 0.38
C THR A 514 -11.06 -5.36 -0.30
N PHE A 515 -12.23 -5.98 -0.27
CA PHE A 515 -13.49 -5.33 -0.61
C PHE A 515 -14.55 -5.76 0.41
N SER A 516 -15.58 -4.94 0.57
CA SER A 516 -16.64 -5.17 1.53
C SER A 516 -17.99 -4.76 0.97
N LYS A 517 -19.02 -5.52 1.30
CA LYS A 517 -20.43 -5.21 1.00
C LYS A 517 -21.16 -4.87 2.29
N ARG A 518 -22.04 -3.86 2.27
CA ARG A 518 -22.92 -3.51 3.39
C ARG A 518 -24.28 -4.11 3.14
N LEU A 519 -24.68 -5.09 3.95
CA LEU A 519 -25.95 -5.78 3.83
C LEU A 519 -26.95 -5.17 4.81
N LEU A 520 -28.14 -4.81 4.34
CA LEU A 520 -29.27 -4.40 5.18
C LEU A 520 -29.79 -5.63 5.92
N VAL A 521 -29.64 -5.70 7.24
CA VAL A 521 -30.01 -6.89 8.03
C VAL A 521 -31.27 -6.71 8.88
N ASP A 522 -31.65 -5.47 9.19
CA ASP A 522 -32.83 -5.16 9.99
C ASP A 522 -33.36 -3.74 9.74
N ARG A 523 -34.58 -3.46 10.22
CA ARG A 523 -35.14 -2.11 10.30
C ARG A 523 -35.76 -1.89 11.67
N THR A 524 -35.20 -0.96 12.44
CA THR A 524 -35.62 -0.69 13.83
C THR A 524 -36.28 0.69 13.95
N PRO A 525 -37.38 0.83 14.71
CA PRO A 525 -38.00 2.14 14.93
C PRO A 525 -37.14 3.00 15.85
N LYS A 526 -36.94 4.28 15.49
CA LYS A 526 -36.38 5.31 16.39
C LYS A 526 -37.45 5.84 17.35
N GLU A 527 -37.01 6.47 18.43
CA GLU A 527 -37.87 7.19 19.39
C GLU A 527 -38.78 8.23 18.72
N ASN A 528 -38.38 8.78 17.56
CA ASN A 528 -39.17 9.73 16.78
C ASN A 528 -40.13 9.08 15.75
N GLY A 529 -40.33 7.76 15.80
CA GLY A 529 -41.22 7.01 14.93
C GLY A 529 -40.68 6.71 13.52
N LYS A 530 -39.46 7.16 13.16
CA LYS A 530 -38.84 6.82 11.87
C LYS A 530 -38.12 5.47 11.94
N MET A 531 -38.26 4.65 10.89
CA MET A 531 -37.49 3.42 10.75
C MET A 531 -36.02 3.73 10.42
N GLU A 532 -35.11 3.07 11.12
CA GLU A 532 -33.67 3.08 10.87
C GLU A 532 -33.22 1.75 10.29
N ASP A 533 -32.55 1.81 9.15
CA ASP A 533 -31.93 0.65 8.52
C ASP A 533 -30.66 0.24 9.29
N VAL A 534 -30.58 -1.04 9.70
CA VAL A 534 -29.40 -1.62 10.34
C VAL A 534 -28.59 -2.38 9.29
N TYR A 535 -27.30 -2.08 9.19
CA TYR A 535 -26.41 -2.69 8.21
C TYR A 535 -25.28 -3.49 8.89
N LEU A 536 -25.02 -4.69 8.37
CA LEU A 536 -23.86 -5.50 8.73
C LEU A 536 -22.88 -5.53 7.54
N ARG A 537 -21.58 -5.37 7.81
CA ARG A 537 -20.56 -5.37 6.77
C ARG A 537 -19.96 -6.76 6.57
N VAL A 538 -19.91 -7.24 5.34
CA VAL A 538 -19.16 -8.45 4.97
C VAL A 538 -17.82 -8.04 4.39
N ARG A 539 -16.72 -8.54 4.95
CA ARG A 539 -15.36 -8.14 4.54
C ARG A 539 -14.61 -9.33 3.94
N PHE A 540 -14.29 -9.25 2.65
CA PHE A 540 -13.51 -10.27 1.96
C PHE A 540 -12.02 -10.00 2.17
N LEU A 541 -11.31 -11.01 2.68
CA LEU A 541 -9.92 -10.96 3.12
C LEU A 541 -9.10 -12.05 2.45
N ASP A 542 -7.84 -11.74 2.23
CA ASP A 542 -6.85 -12.65 1.66
C ASP A 542 -5.95 -13.22 2.77
N SER A 543 -6.08 -14.51 3.08
CA SER A 543 -5.25 -15.15 4.12
C SER A 543 -3.76 -15.15 3.76
N TYR A 544 -3.41 -15.11 2.46
CA TYR A 544 -2.01 -15.04 1.99
C TYR A 544 -1.32 -13.73 2.38
N ARG A 545 -2.09 -12.66 2.64
CA ARG A 545 -1.56 -11.37 3.16
C ARG A 545 -1.19 -11.42 4.65
N PHE A 546 -1.56 -12.51 5.33
CA PHE A 546 -1.15 -12.82 6.69
C PHE A 546 -0.09 -13.92 6.70
N LEU A 547 -0.33 -14.97 5.92
CA LEU A 547 0.48 -16.18 5.84
C LEU A 547 0.99 -16.35 4.41
N ALA A 548 2.13 -15.73 4.08
CA ALA A 548 2.67 -15.68 2.72
C ALA A 548 3.35 -17.00 2.30
N SER A 549 2.61 -18.10 2.34
CA SER A 549 3.02 -19.44 1.91
C SER A 549 1.82 -20.19 1.32
N SER A 550 2.05 -21.26 0.56
CA SER A 550 0.96 -22.06 0.01
C SER A 550 0.18 -22.77 1.12
N LEU A 551 -1.12 -23.00 0.89
CA LEU A 551 -1.95 -23.74 1.83
C LEU A 551 -1.36 -25.13 2.15
N ASP A 552 -0.81 -25.82 1.16
CA ASP A 552 -0.15 -27.13 1.35
C ASP A 552 1.03 -27.05 2.33
N ALA A 553 1.92 -26.07 2.15
CA ALA A 553 3.06 -25.88 3.04
C ALA A 553 2.62 -25.49 4.46
N LEU A 554 1.52 -24.73 4.59
CA LEU A 554 0.96 -24.35 5.89
C LEU A 554 0.32 -25.55 6.60
N ALA A 555 -0.48 -26.34 5.88
CA ALA A 555 -1.13 -27.52 6.42
C ALA A 555 -0.15 -28.54 7.00
N GLN A 556 0.98 -28.76 6.30
CA GLN A 556 2.05 -29.67 6.74
C GLN A 556 2.72 -29.24 8.06
N THR A 557 2.56 -27.99 8.51
CA THR A 557 3.12 -27.52 9.78
C THR A 557 2.26 -27.80 10.99
N LEU A 558 0.97 -28.13 10.79
CA LEU A 558 0.07 -28.41 11.91
C LEU A 558 0.42 -29.78 12.51
N ALA A 559 0.02 -30.00 13.76
CA ALA A 559 -0.11 -31.32 14.39
C ALA A 559 -1.53 -31.88 14.18
N ASP A 560 -1.76 -33.17 14.45
CA ASP A 560 -3.06 -33.79 14.21
C ASP A 560 -4.16 -33.20 15.11
N GLU A 561 -3.80 -32.84 16.34
CA GLU A 561 -4.69 -32.22 17.33
C GLU A 561 -5.08 -30.79 16.93
N GLN A 562 -4.30 -30.15 16.05
CA GLN A 562 -4.57 -28.81 15.55
C GLN A 562 -5.57 -28.80 14.39
N CYS A 563 -5.81 -29.95 13.74
CA CYS A 563 -6.73 -30.12 12.62
C CYS A 563 -8.18 -30.38 13.10
N THR A 564 -8.69 -29.50 13.97
CA THR A 564 -9.98 -29.69 14.66
C THR A 564 -11.19 -29.72 13.73
N SER A 565 -11.21 -28.83 12.73
CA SER A 565 -12.33 -28.71 11.79
C SER A 565 -12.32 -29.88 10.82
N LEU A 566 -11.16 -30.27 10.30
CA LEU A 566 -11.03 -31.47 9.48
C LEU A 566 -11.46 -32.74 10.23
N ARG A 567 -10.97 -32.93 11.45
CA ARG A 567 -11.30 -34.12 12.26
C ARG A 567 -12.81 -34.21 12.56
N LYS A 568 -13.49 -33.08 12.71
CA LYS A 568 -14.95 -33.02 12.91
C LYS A 568 -15.72 -33.61 11.72
N PHE A 569 -15.30 -33.33 10.49
CA PHE A 569 -15.98 -33.82 9.28
C PHE A 569 -15.45 -35.18 8.80
N TYR A 570 -14.18 -35.48 9.10
CA TYR A 570 -13.49 -36.70 8.73
C TYR A 570 -12.93 -37.37 10.00
N SER A 571 -13.81 -38.01 10.77
CA SER A 571 -13.44 -38.68 12.02
C SER A 571 -12.71 -40.00 11.81
N ASP A 572 -12.94 -40.66 10.68
CA ASP A 572 -12.22 -41.86 10.24
C ASP A 572 -10.76 -41.53 9.92
N ASP A 573 -9.82 -42.30 10.47
CA ASP A 573 -8.38 -42.02 10.34
C ASP A 573 -7.88 -42.12 8.90
N GLN A 574 -8.44 -43.01 8.08
CA GLN A 574 -8.03 -43.11 6.67
C GLN A 574 -8.47 -41.86 5.90
N LYS A 575 -9.72 -41.43 6.07
CA LYS A 575 -10.25 -40.19 5.47
C LYS A 575 -9.51 -38.95 5.99
N PHE A 576 -9.26 -38.87 7.29
CA PHE A 576 -8.53 -37.76 7.90
C PHE A 576 -7.12 -37.61 7.32
N ASN A 577 -6.36 -38.70 7.27
CA ASN A 577 -4.98 -38.69 6.77
C ASN A 577 -4.89 -38.24 5.31
N LEU A 578 -5.91 -38.57 4.50
CA LEU A 578 -6.01 -38.12 3.11
C LEU A 578 -6.46 -36.65 3.01
N ALA A 579 -7.39 -36.20 3.84
CA ALA A 579 -7.92 -34.85 3.84
C ALA A 579 -6.96 -33.80 4.44
N ARG A 580 -6.00 -34.23 5.25
CA ARG A 580 -5.03 -33.39 5.95
C ARG A 580 -3.93 -32.82 5.05
N VAL A 581 -3.71 -33.44 3.90
CA VAL A 581 -2.77 -32.96 2.88
C VAL A 581 -3.55 -32.32 1.74
N LYS A 582 -2.92 -31.39 1.02
CA LYS A 582 -3.59 -30.77 -0.13
C LYS A 582 -3.98 -31.86 -1.13
N GLY A 583 -5.25 -31.83 -1.54
CA GLY A 583 -5.80 -32.78 -2.50
C GLY A 583 -5.11 -32.67 -3.86
N ILE A 584 -5.41 -33.61 -4.75
CA ILE A 584 -4.88 -33.61 -6.12
C ILE A 584 -6.06 -33.54 -7.06
N PHE A 585 -6.08 -32.55 -7.96
CA PHE A 585 -7.17 -32.36 -8.89
C PHE A 585 -6.68 -32.17 -10.33
N PRO A 586 -7.30 -32.81 -11.34
CA PRO A 586 -6.87 -32.71 -12.73
C PRO A 586 -7.43 -31.43 -13.38
N TYR A 587 -6.93 -30.27 -12.97
CA TYR A 587 -7.43 -28.95 -13.39
C TYR A 587 -7.52 -28.78 -14.91
N SER A 588 -6.45 -29.11 -15.64
CA SER A 588 -6.39 -28.96 -17.09
C SER A 588 -7.33 -29.92 -17.83
N TYR A 589 -7.70 -31.04 -17.21
CA TYR A 589 -8.66 -31.98 -17.77
C TYR A 589 -10.10 -31.45 -17.65
N VAL A 590 -10.46 -30.79 -16.54
CA VAL A 590 -11.83 -30.36 -16.26
C VAL A 590 -12.14 -29.03 -16.98
N ASP A 591 -12.34 -29.13 -18.29
CA ASP A 591 -12.64 -28.01 -19.19
C ASP A 591 -14.14 -27.79 -19.45
N ASN A 592 -14.99 -28.74 -19.08
CA ASN A 592 -16.43 -28.68 -19.31
C ASN A 592 -17.22 -29.44 -18.23
N TYR A 593 -18.53 -29.16 -18.15
CA TYR A 593 -19.37 -29.71 -17.10
C TYR A 593 -19.67 -31.22 -17.24
N THR A 594 -19.63 -31.78 -18.45
CA THR A 594 -19.96 -33.22 -18.63
C THR A 594 -18.88 -34.11 -18.04
N LYS A 595 -17.62 -33.67 -18.01
CA LYS A 595 -16.50 -34.38 -17.36
C LYS A 595 -16.74 -34.61 -15.86
N LEU A 596 -17.46 -33.71 -15.18
CA LEU A 596 -17.82 -33.88 -13.77
C LEU A 596 -18.81 -35.05 -13.54
N SER A 597 -19.46 -35.54 -14.59
CA SER A 597 -20.39 -36.69 -14.51
C SER A 597 -19.71 -38.03 -14.78
N GLU A 598 -18.41 -38.04 -15.10
CA GLU A 598 -17.65 -39.26 -15.36
C GLU A 598 -17.56 -40.12 -14.10
N ARG A 599 -17.78 -41.45 -14.26
CA ARG A 599 -17.89 -42.41 -13.15
C ARG A 599 -16.59 -43.12 -12.80
N CYS A 600 -15.47 -42.70 -13.36
CA CYS A 600 -14.14 -43.18 -13.06
C CYS A 600 -13.19 -42.01 -12.83
N LEU A 601 -12.11 -42.26 -12.08
CA LEU A 601 -11.02 -41.31 -11.97
C LEU A 601 -10.30 -41.20 -13.33
N PRO A 602 -9.96 -39.99 -13.80
CA PRO A 602 -9.18 -39.81 -15.03
C PRO A 602 -7.85 -40.58 -15.00
N LYS A 603 -7.31 -40.88 -16.18
CA LYS A 603 -6.04 -41.61 -16.28
C LYS A 603 -4.89 -40.72 -15.82
N LYS A 604 -3.73 -41.31 -15.52
CA LYS A 604 -2.57 -40.56 -15.04
C LYS A 604 -2.15 -39.45 -16.00
N GLU A 605 -2.29 -39.69 -17.31
CA GLU A 605 -1.93 -38.75 -18.37
C GLU A 605 -2.83 -37.50 -18.36
N ASP A 606 -4.08 -37.64 -17.91
CA ASP A 606 -5.07 -36.56 -17.83
C ASP A 606 -4.78 -35.57 -16.67
N PHE A 607 -3.90 -35.93 -15.73
CA PHE A 607 -3.45 -35.05 -14.64
C PHE A 607 -2.25 -34.16 -15.04
N TYR A 608 -2.01 -33.98 -16.34
CA TYR A 608 -0.95 -33.08 -16.80
C TYR A 608 -1.24 -31.64 -16.41
N ASP A 609 -0.30 -31.01 -15.69
CA ASP A 609 -0.40 -29.61 -15.30
C ASP A 609 0.11 -28.72 -16.44
N THR A 610 -0.81 -28.09 -17.17
CA THR A 610 -0.47 -27.20 -18.29
C THR A 610 0.18 -25.89 -17.85
N LEU A 611 0.07 -25.48 -16.57
CA LEU A 611 0.72 -24.28 -16.06
C LEU A 611 2.18 -24.54 -15.70
N ARG A 612 2.50 -25.74 -15.20
CA ARG A 612 3.86 -26.15 -14.84
C ARG A 612 4.57 -26.98 -15.92
N GLU A 613 3.84 -27.38 -16.96
CA GLU A 613 4.28 -28.30 -18.01
C GLU A 613 4.84 -29.61 -17.44
N GLN A 614 4.13 -30.19 -16.48
CA GLN A 614 4.59 -31.35 -15.71
C GLN A 614 3.52 -32.44 -15.61
N HIS A 615 3.96 -33.69 -15.72
CA HIS A 615 3.13 -34.85 -15.40
C HIS A 615 3.05 -35.04 -13.88
N ILE A 616 1.91 -35.54 -13.41
CA ILE A 616 1.74 -35.97 -12.02
C ILE A 616 2.75 -37.09 -11.64
N SER A 617 3.23 -37.05 -10.39
CA SER A 617 4.06 -38.12 -9.83
C SER A 617 3.28 -39.43 -9.69
N LYS A 618 3.97 -40.56 -9.53
CA LYS A 618 3.29 -41.86 -9.33
C LYS A 618 2.61 -41.90 -7.96
N GLU A 619 3.26 -41.32 -6.97
CA GLU A 619 2.85 -41.24 -5.57
C GLU A 619 1.60 -40.38 -5.43
N ASP A 620 1.55 -39.23 -6.11
CA ASP A 620 0.38 -38.36 -6.12
C ASP A 620 -0.80 -39.05 -6.81
N TYR A 621 -0.61 -39.67 -7.98
CA TYR A 621 -1.71 -40.38 -8.64
C TYR A 621 -2.27 -41.55 -7.80
N GLN A 622 -1.40 -42.26 -7.06
CA GLN A 622 -1.83 -43.28 -6.10
C GLN A 622 -2.64 -42.66 -4.94
N ARG A 623 -2.27 -41.48 -4.45
CA ARG A 623 -3.02 -40.75 -3.43
C ARG A 623 -4.39 -40.29 -3.95
N ALA A 624 -4.47 -39.81 -5.19
CA ALA A 624 -5.74 -39.49 -5.85
C ALA A 624 -6.66 -40.71 -5.97
N THR A 625 -6.09 -41.86 -6.38
CA THR A 625 -6.81 -43.15 -6.46
C THR A 625 -7.31 -43.59 -5.09
N SER A 626 -6.46 -43.50 -4.07
CA SER A 626 -6.82 -43.85 -2.68
C SER A 626 -7.93 -42.94 -2.16
N THR A 627 -7.89 -41.65 -2.48
CA THR A 627 -8.92 -40.67 -2.13
C THR A 627 -10.25 -41.02 -2.79
N TRP A 628 -10.24 -41.28 -4.11
CA TRP A 628 -11.44 -41.71 -4.84
C TRP A 628 -12.12 -42.92 -4.19
N SER A 629 -11.34 -43.97 -3.88
CA SER A 629 -11.87 -45.19 -3.28
C SER A 629 -12.33 -45.01 -1.84
N THR A 630 -11.53 -44.32 -1.00
CA THR A 630 -11.81 -44.15 0.44
C THR A 630 -13.02 -43.26 0.69
N PHE A 631 -13.21 -42.23 -0.15
CA PHE A 631 -14.38 -41.36 -0.09
C PHE A 631 -15.58 -41.88 -0.89
N GLN A 632 -15.44 -43.05 -1.53
CA GLN A 632 -16.50 -43.72 -2.30
C GLN A 632 -17.11 -42.81 -3.38
N CYS A 633 -16.25 -42.04 -4.08
CA CYS A 633 -16.67 -41.12 -5.12
C CYS A 633 -17.36 -41.89 -6.26
N LYS A 634 -18.57 -41.48 -6.63
CA LYS A 634 -19.33 -42.09 -7.74
C LYS A 634 -19.10 -41.35 -9.06
N SER A 635 -18.65 -40.10 -8.97
CA SER A 635 -18.33 -39.25 -10.10
C SER A 635 -17.13 -38.34 -9.85
N LEU A 636 -16.53 -37.80 -10.91
CA LEU A 636 -15.48 -36.78 -10.82
C LEU A 636 -15.97 -35.51 -10.12
N GLY A 637 -17.26 -35.21 -10.23
CA GLY A 637 -17.92 -34.20 -9.42
C GLY A 637 -17.79 -34.51 -7.93
N ASP A 638 -18.16 -35.71 -7.47
CA ASP A 638 -18.09 -36.05 -6.04
C ASP A 638 -16.65 -35.95 -5.52
N TYR A 639 -15.68 -36.33 -6.35
CA TYR A 639 -14.26 -36.14 -6.06
C TYR A 639 -13.87 -34.66 -5.95
N SER A 640 -14.39 -33.81 -6.83
CA SER A 640 -14.23 -32.35 -6.75
C SER A 640 -14.83 -31.77 -5.47
N ASP A 641 -15.98 -32.26 -5.02
CA ASP A 641 -16.63 -31.76 -3.81
C ASP A 641 -15.81 -32.10 -2.55
N VAL A 642 -15.25 -33.30 -2.51
CA VAL A 642 -14.31 -33.72 -1.44
C VAL A 642 -13.07 -32.86 -1.46
N TYR A 643 -12.46 -32.66 -2.63
CA TYR A 643 -11.28 -31.80 -2.80
C TYR A 643 -11.54 -30.40 -2.23
N LEU A 644 -12.62 -29.76 -2.67
CA LEU A 644 -12.97 -28.39 -2.29
C LEU A 644 -13.32 -28.28 -0.79
N SER A 645 -14.00 -29.28 -0.23
CA SER A 645 -14.28 -29.34 1.20
C SER A 645 -12.99 -29.45 2.03
N CYS A 646 -12.03 -30.27 1.59
CA CYS A 646 -10.75 -30.42 2.26
C CYS A 646 -9.97 -29.10 2.24
N ASP A 647 -9.87 -28.42 1.10
CA ASP A 647 -9.15 -27.14 0.99
C ASP A 647 -9.76 -26.05 1.92
N VAL A 648 -11.09 -25.94 2.00
CA VAL A 648 -11.77 -24.99 2.92
C VAL A 648 -11.53 -25.34 4.40
N LEU A 649 -11.62 -26.61 4.76
CA LEU A 649 -11.42 -27.05 6.14
C LEU A 649 -9.94 -26.95 6.56
N LEU A 650 -9.00 -27.24 5.66
CA LEU A 650 -7.57 -27.00 5.86
C LEU A 650 -7.27 -25.52 6.09
N LEU A 651 -7.82 -24.64 5.24
CA LEU A 651 -7.68 -23.20 5.42
C LEU A 651 -8.24 -22.73 6.75
N THR A 652 -9.39 -23.28 7.16
CA THR A 652 -10.00 -23.01 8.46
C THR A 652 -9.04 -23.38 9.59
N ASP A 653 -8.53 -24.61 9.62
CA ASP A 653 -7.64 -25.06 10.69
C ASP A 653 -6.33 -24.27 10.72
N VAL A 654 -5.72 -23.99 9.57
CA VAL A 654 -4.52 -23.15 9.47
C VAL A 654 -4.77 -21.77 10.06
N PHE A 655 -5.85 -21.09 9.67
CA PHE A 655 -6.08 -19.71 10.09
C PHE A 655 -6.61 -19.62 11.53
N GLU A 656 -7.42 -20.56 12.01
CA GLU A 656 -7.86 -20.60 13.41
C GLU A 656 -6.68 -20.88 14.36
N ASN A 657 -5.75 -21.77 14.01
CA ASN A 657 -4.51 -21.93 14.77
C ASN A 657 -3.68 -20.63 14.78
N PHE A 658 -3.62 -19.93 13.65
CA PHE A 658 -2.97 -18.63 13.56
C PHE A 658 -3.64 -17.56 14.45
N ARG A 659 -4.97 -17.56 14.53
CA ARG A 659 -5.73 -16.69 15.46
C ARG A 659 -5.37 -16.98 16.90
N VAL A 660 -5.37 -18.25 17.32
CA VAL A 660 -4.99 -18.67 18.67
C VAL A 660 -3.55 -18.24 18.99
N LEU A 661 -2.61 -18.45 18.06
CA LEU A 661 -1.22 -18.05 18.22
C LEU A 661 -1.10 -16.53 18.45
N CYS A 662 -1.76 -15.72 17.61
CA CYS A 662 -1.74 -14.26 17.73
C CYS A 662 -2.40 -13.77 19.02
N GLN A 663 -3.51 -14.38 19.43
CA GLN A 663 -4.16 -14.05 20.70
C GLN A 663 -3.25 -14.39 21.89
N LYS A 664 -2.53 -15.52 21.85
CA LYS A 664 -1.60 -15.92 22.91
C LYS A 664 -0.40 -14.97 23.03
N ILE A 665 0.19 -14.57 21.89
CA ILE A 665 1.44 -13.81 21.88
C ILE A 665 1.19 -12.30 22.00
N TYR A 666 0.21 -11.78 21.24
CA TYR A 666 -0.03 -10.34 21.11
C TYR A 666 -1.36 -9.90 21.76
N ASP A 667 -2.22 -10.84 22.17
CA ASP A 667 -3.57 -10.58 22.69
C ASP A 667 -4.38 -9.70 21.72
N LEU A 668 -4.29 -10.05 20.43
CA LEU A 668 -4.99 -9.42 19.31
C LEU A 668 -5.46 -10.50 18.33
N ASP A 669 -6.71 -10.40 17.87
CA ASP A 669 -7.26 -11.34 16.90
C ASP A 669 -6.93 -10.87 15.46
N PRO A 670 -6.18 -11.65 14.65
CA PRO A 670 -5.85 -11.27 13.28
C PRO A 670 -7.10 -11.12 12.39
N ALA A 671 -8.23 -11.74 12.71
CA ALA A 671 -9.50 -11.58 11.99
C ALA A 671 -10.09 -10.15 12.09
N GLN A 672 -9.61 -9.34 13.03
CA GLN A 672 -9.96 -7.92 13.14
C GLN A 672 -9.22 -7.04 12.12
N TYR A 673 -8.15 -7.56 11.52
CA TYR A 673 -7.23 -6.84 10.64
C TYR A 673 -7.45 -7.17 9.17
N ILE A 674 -6.78 -6.42 8.29
CA ILE A 674 -6.81 -6.64 6.83
C ILE A 674 -5.51 -7.30 6.35
N THR A 675 -4.39 -7.06 7.04
CA THR A 675 -3.06 -7.57 6.66
C THR A 675 -2.17 -7.77 7.90
N ALA A 676 -1.17 -8.66 7.82
CA ALA A 676 -0.19 -8.84 8.90
C ALA A 676 0.59 -7.57 9.28
N PRO A 677 1.02 -6.68 8.37
CA PRO A 677 1.64 -5.40 8.78
C PRO A 677 0.72 -4.48 9.59
N GLY A 678 -0.60 -4.57 9.41
CA GLY A 678 -1.57 -3.86 10.25
C GLY A 678 -1.63 -4.44 11.66
N LEU A 679 -1.61 -5.77 11.77
CA LEU A 679 -1.53 -6.49 13.05
C LEU A 679 -0.20 -6.17 13.77
N ALA A 680 0.93 -6.26 13.08
CA ALA A 680 2.25 -5.96 13.61
C ALA A 680 2.36 -4.54 14.20
N TRP A 681 1.76 -3.55 13.53
CA TRP A 681 1.76 -2.17 14.01
C TRP A 681 1.03 -2.02 15.36
N ASP A 682 -0.18 -2.58 15.45
CA ASP A 682 -0.97 -2.52 16.69
C ASP A 682 -0.35 -3.39 17.80
N ALA A 683 0.19 -4.56 17.45
CA ALA A 683 0.91 -5.43 18.39
C ALA A 683 2.13 -4.72 18.99
N MET A 684 2.91 -4.03 18.16
CA MET A 684 4.05 -3.22 18.59
C MET A 684 3.61 -2.08 19.53
N LEU A 685 2.62 -1.27 19.13
CA LEU A 685 2.16 -0.15 19.96
C LEU A 685 1.62 -0.64 21.32
N LYS A 686 0.93 -1.79 21.32
CA LYS A 686 0.39 -2.39 22.54
C LYS A 686 1.47 -2.95 23.46
N HIS A 687 2.45 -3.66 22.89
CA HIS A 687 3.53 -4.28 23.64
C HIS A 687 4.47 -3.23 24.26
N THR A 688 4.83 -2.21 23.47
CA THR A 688 5.77 -1.17 23.88
C THR A 688 5.12 -0.06 24.70
N GLN A 689 3.79 0.13 24.55
CA GLN A 689 3.03 1.24 25.13
C GLN A 689 3.59 2.62 24.78
N VAL A 690 4.36 2.71 23.68
CA VAL A 690 4.98 3.96 23.26
C VAL A 690 3.94 4.98 22.82
N GLU A 691 4.17 6.23 23.18
CA GLU A 691 3.46 7.38 22.63
C GLU A 691 4.41 8.12 21.68
N LEU A 692 4.03 8.16 20.40
CA LEU A 692 4.80 8.81 19.33
C LEU A 692 4.15 10.13 18.96
N GLU A 693 4.92 11.21 18.99
CA GLU A 693 4.48 12.50 18.47
C GLU A 693 4.51 12.47 16.95
N LEU A 694 3.37 12.71 16.32
CA LEU A 694 3.27 12.94 14.88
C LEU A 694 3.62 14.39 14.57
N LEU A 695 4.35 14.60 13.48
CA LEU A 695 4.80 15.92 13.06
C LEU A 695 3.61 16.82 12.72
N THR A 696 3.53 17.96 13.39
CA THR A 696 2.50 18.99 13.18
C THR A 696 2.97 20.13 12.27
N ASP A 697 4.24 20.07 11.83
CA ASP A 697 4.89 21.03 10.94
C ASP A 697 5.27 20.36 9.61
N MET A 698 4.83 20.97 8.50
CA MET A 698 5.07 20.47 7.14
C MET A 698 6.54 20.59 6.74
N ASP A 699 7.26 21.60 7.23
CA ASP A 699 8.70 21.73 7.01
C ASP A 699 9.43 20.51 7.59
N MET A 700 9.16 20.17 8.85
CA MET A 700 9.74 18.99 9.49
C MET A 700 9.40 17.70 8.72
N TYR A 701 8.17 17.57 8.25
CA TYR A 701 7.77 16.40 7.44
C TYR A 701 8.57 16.32 6.12
N HIS A 702 8.70 17.42 5.39
CA HIS A 702 9.51 17.47 4.16
C HIS A 702 10.99 17.26 4.43
N PHE A 703 11.51 17.77 5.54
CA PHE A 703 12.88 17.56 5.98
C PHE A 703 13.19 16.07 6.13
N PHE A 704 12.39 15.30 6.87
CA PHE A 704 12.57 13.85 6.95
C PHE A 704 12.35 13.17 5.59
N LYS A 705 11.33 13.58 4.82
CA LYS A 705 11.05 12.99 3.50
C LYS A 705 12.21 13.16 2.51
N LYS A 706 12.86 14.32 2.50
CA LYS A 706 14.05 14.63 1.69
C LYS A 706 15.29 13.88 2.18
N GLY A 707 15.40 13.63 3.48
CA GLY A 707 16.48 12.85 4.08
C GLY A 707 16.38 11.33 3.86
N ILE A 708 15.18 10.80 3.61
CA ILE A 708 14.95 9.36 3.43
C ILE A 708 15.73 8.83 2.22
N ARG A 709 16.66 7.90 2.48
CA ARG A 709 17.46 7.19 1.49
C ARG A 709 17.50 5.72 1.87
N GLY A 710 17.06 4.87 0.95
CA GLY A 710 17.01 3.41 1.14
C GLY A 710 18.39 2.77 1.28
N GLY A 711 18.41 1.43 1.30
CA GLY A 711 19.65 0.66 1.27
C GLY A 711 20.47 0.93 0.02
N VAL A 712 21.80 0.95 0.18
CA VAL A 712 22.73 1.10 -0.95
C VAL A 712 22.77 -0.20 -1.72
N SER A 713 22.63 -0.13 -3.05
CA SER A 713 22.95 -1.27 -3.91
C SER A 713 23.81 -0.83 -5.07
N THR A 714 24.98 -1.44 -5.19
CA THR A 714 25.94 -1.12 -6.24
C THR A 714 26.82 -2.33 -6.56
N CYS A 715 27.26 -2.40 -7.82
CA CYS A 715 28.26 -3.33 -8.31
C CYS A 715 29.53 -2.52 -8.59
N THR A 716 30.58 -2.76 -7.83
CA THR A 716 31.86 -2.03 -7.92
C THR A 716 32.82 -2.71 -8.87
N LYS A 717 32.80 -4.06 -8.95
CA LYS A 717 33.66 -4.85 -9.83
C LYS A 717 32.85 -5.91 -10.56
N ARG A 718 32.95 -5.96 -11.89
CA ARG A 718 32.10 -6.84 -12.72
C ARG A 718 32.47 -8.32 -12.68
N LYS A 719 33.71 -8.66 -12.35
CA LYS A 719 34.21 -10.06 -12.35
C LYS A 719 35.27 -10.25 -11.29
N SER A 720 35.20 -11.34 -10.55
CA SER A 720 36.25 -11.83 -9.65
C SER A 720 36.27 -13.36 -9.63
N LEU A 721 37.46 -13.93 -9.54
CA LEU A 721 37.71 -15.37 -9.46
C LEU A 721 38.49 -15.65 -8.17
N ALA A 722 37.99 -16.56 -7.35
CA ALA A 722 38.69 -16.99 -6.15
C ALA A 722 39.85 -17.93 -6.48
N ASN A 723 40.88 -17.95 -5.64
CA ASN A 723 41.99 -18.89 -5.72
C ASN A 723 42.38 -19.34 -4.30
N ASN A 724 41.78 -20.42 -3.79
CA ASN A 724 42.08 -20.91 -2.44
C ASN A 724 42.01 -22.44 -2.31
N PRO A 725 42.61 -23.04 -1.27
CA PRO A 725 42.67 -24.50 -1.12
C PRO A 725 41.31 -25.23 -1.00
N TYR A 726 40.21 -24.49 -0.82
CA TYR A 726 38.87 -25.06 -0.68
C TYR A 726 38.15 -25.26 -2.01
N ILE A 727 38.72 -24.80 -3.13
CA ILE A 727 38.13 -24.94 -4.47
C ILE A 727 38.99 -25.87 -5.37
N PRO A 728 38.38 -26.64 -6.30
CA PRO A 728 39.12 -27.58 -7.15
C PRO A 728 40.13 -26.91 -8.09
N SER A 729 39.86 -25.67 -8.52
CA SER A 729 40.69 -24.90 -9.45
C SER A 729 41.87 -24.17 -8.78
N PHE A 730 42.22 -24.53 -7.55
CA PHE A 730 43.29 -23.88 -6.80
C PHE A 730 44.66 -24.02 -7.49
N ASN A 731 45.38 -22.91 -7.58
CA ASN A 731 46.75 -22.89 -8.06
C ASN A 731 47.66 -22.25 -7.00
N SER A 732 48.55 -23.05 -6.43
CA SER A 732 49.51 -22.63 -5.40
C SER A 732 50.54 -21.60 -5.88
N LYS A 733 50.70 -21.41 -7.19
CA LYS A 733 51.57 -20.38 -7.76
C LYS A 733 50.95 -18.97 -7.71
N ASN A 734 49.63 -18.88 -7.57
CA ASN A 734 48.91 -17.61 -7.50
C ASN A 734 48.65 -17.25 -6.02
N PRO A 735 48.61 -15.96 -5.67
CA PRO A 735 48.21 -15.53 -4.33
C PRO A 735 46.85 -16.09 -3.92
N THR A 736 46.71 -16.45 -2.65
CA THR A 736 45.45 -16.97 -2.11
C THR A 736 44.40 -15.87 -2.04
N SER A 737 43.22 -16.11 -2.60
CA SER A 737 42.08 -15.21 -2.57
C SER A 737 40.76 -15.94 -2.33
N TYR A 738 39.91 -15.31 -1.54
CA TYR A 738 38.58 -15.79 -1.16
C TYR A 738 37.53 -14.79 -1.62
N ILE A 739 36.37 -15.29 -2.06
CA ILE A 739 35.18 -14.48 -2.26
C ILE A 739 34.20 -14.85 -1.14
N MET A 740 33.80 -13.86 -0.33
CA MET A 740 32.88 -14.06 0.77
C MET A 740 31.57 -13.34 0.49
N TYR A 741 30.45 -14.05 0.64
CA TYR A 741 29.11 -13.45 0.67
C TYR A 741 28.70 -13.30 2.14
N LEU A 742 28.72 -12.07 2.63
CA LEU A 742 28.35 -11.72 3.99
C LEU A 742 27.00 -10.98 4.01
N ASP A 743 26.09 -11.38 4.90
CA ASP A 743 24.74 -10.82 5.04
C ASP A 743 24.48 -10.45 6.51
N SER A 744 24.03 -9.23 6.78
CA SER A 744 23.76 -8.79 8.15
C SER A 744 22.48 -9.45 8.68
N THR A 745 22.59 -10.24 9.74
CA THR A 745 21.44 -10.88 10.39
C THR A 745 20.44 -9.83 10.88
N ASN A 746 19.29 -9.70 10.21
CA ASN A 746 18.20 -8.78 10.56
C ASN A 746 18.67 -7.32 10.75
N LEU A 747 19.30 -6.75 9.73
CA LEU A 747 19.89 -5.39 9.77
C LEU A 747 18.92 -4.32 10.31
N TYR A 748 17.70 -4.23 9.78
CA TYR A 748 16.74 -3.24 10.29
C TYR A 748 16.26 -3.57 11.70
N GLY A 749 16.18 -4.85 12.08
CA GLY A 749 15.95 -5.27 13.46
C GLY A 749 17.03 -4.76 14.42
N TYR A 750 18.30 -4.74 13.99
CA TYR A 750 19.37 -4.12 14.78
C TYR A 750 19.07 -2.64 15.02
N SER A 751 18.86 -1.88 13.94
CA SER A 751 18.54 -0.45 14.04
C SER A 751 17.29 -0.17 14.86
N MET A 752 16.29 -1.06 14.82
CA MET A 752 15.06 -0.94 15.61
C MET A 752 15.26 -1.18 17.12
N ARG A 753 16.40 -1.74 17.55
CA ARG A 753 16.75 -1.91 18.98
C ARG A 753 17.52 -0.73 19.56
N GLU A 754 17.95 0.19 18.70
CA GLU A 754 18.71 1.38 19.07
C GLU A 754 17.78 2.49 19.61
N TYR A 755 18.38 3.60 20.07
CA TYR A 755 17.63 4.79 20.46
C TYR A 755 16.97 5.41 19.23
N LEU A 756 15.64 5.50 19.26
CA LEU A 756 14.81 6.01 18.17
C LEU A 756 14.02 7.24 18.64
N PRO A 757 13.81 8.23 17.74
CA PRO A 757 13.00 9.41 18.06
C PRO A 757 11.58 9.03 18.49
N ARG A 758 11.02 9.79 19.43
CA ARG A 758 9.63 9.63 19.89
C ARG A 758 8.84 10.93 19.96
N THR A 759 9.39 12.00 20.52
CA THR A 759 8.67 13.24 20.88
C THR A 759 9.60 14.46 20.90
N GLY A 760 9.06 15.66 21.14
CA GLY A 760 9.84 16.87 21.44
C GLY A 760 10.54 17.48 20.23
N PHE A 761 9.96 17.36 19.03
CA PHE A 761 10.57 17.86 17.80
C PHE A 761 10.62 19.39 17.79
N THR A 762 11.83 19.97 17.75
CA THR A 762 12.01 21.44 17.77
C THR A 762 13.25 21.83 16.96
N TRP A 763 13.12 22.88 16.14
CA TRP A 763 14.26 23.49 15.45
C TRP A 763 15.12 24.28 16.45
N LEU A 764 16.44 24.12 16.39
CA LEU A 764 17.36 24.95 17.16
C LEU A 764 17.39 26.39 16.62
N SER A 765 17.69 27.37 17.47
CA SER A 765 17.96 28.76 17.04
C SER A 765 19.31 28.83 16.32
N SER A 766 19.55 29.89 15.56
CA SER A 766 20.81 30.09 14.84
C SER A 766 22.01 30.08 15.79
N GLU A 767 21.90 30.74 16.95
CA GLU A 767 22.98 30.79 17.96
C GLU A 767 23.26 29.40 18.55
N ALA A 768 22.22 28.59 18.71
CA ALA A 768 22.35 27.22 19.18
C ALA A 768 22.91 26.28 18.10
N VAL A 769 22.72 26.58 16.81
CA VAL A 769 23.34 25.86 15.70
C VAL A 769 24.83 26.16 15.63
N ASP A 770 25.22 27.42 15.74
CA ASP A 770 26.62 27.85 15.65
C ASP A 770 27.50 27.29 16.78
N SER A 771 26.90 27.06 17.95
CA SER A 771 27.56 26.46 19.12
C SER A 771 27.42 24.93 19.21
N PHE A 772 26.74 24.30 18.25
CA PHE A 772 26.47 22.87 18.32
C PHE A 772 27.67 22.02 17.88
N ASN A 773 28.14 21.13 18.77
CA ASN A 773 29.12 20.11 18.43
C ASN A 773 28.50 18.71 18.46
N VAL A 774 28.44 18.07 17.29
CA VAL A 774 27.85 16.74 17.14
C VAL A 774 28.65 15.63 17.83
N LEU A 775 29.96 15.82 18.01
CA LEU A 775 30.84 14.81 18.60
C LEU A 775 30.59 14.61 20.10
N ASP A 776 30.06 15.62 20.78
CA ASP A 776 29.85 15.63 22.23
C ASP A 776 28.58 14.88 22.68
N ILE A 777 27.68 14.54 21.75
CA ILE A 777 26.36 13.96 22.05
C ILE A 777 26.45 12.44 22.18
N PRO A 778 26.24 11.79 23.34
CA PRO A 778 26.27 10.33 23.43
C PRO A 778 25.22 9.65 22.54
N ASP A 779 25.54 8.45 22.04
CA ASP A 779 24.66 7.70 21.13
C ASP A 779 23.37 7.19 21.81
N ASP A 780 23.40 7.09 23.14
CA ASP A 780 22.32 6.67 24.05
C ASP A 780 21.76 7.85 24.86
N ALA A 781 22.07 9.09 24.47
CA ALA A 781 21.48 10.27 25.08
C ALA A 781 19.96 10.28 24.89
N GLU A 782 19.23 10.83 25.87
CA GLU A 782 17.78 11.05 25.77
C GLU A 782 17.42 12.03 24.65
N GLU A 783 18.34 12.91 24.29
CA GLU A 783 18.20 13.88 23.19
C GLU A 783 18.97 13.43 21.96
N GLY A 784 18.32 13.49 20.79
CA GLY A 784 18.90 13.18 19.49
C GLY A 784 18.69 14.30 18.48
N TYR A 785 19.44 14.24 17.38
CA TYR A 785 19.49 15.31 16.37
C TYR A 785 19.50 14.80 14.93
N VAL A 786 18.86 15.55 14.03
CA VAL A 786 19.05 15.42 12.58
C VAL A 786 19.48 16.78 12.04
N LEU A 787 20.53 16.78 11.22
CA LEU A 787 21.15 17.99 10.71
C LEU A 787 21.03 18.06 9.18
N GLU A 788 20.88 19.26 8.63
CA GLU A 788 21.13 19.55 7.20
C GLU A 788 22.48 20.25 7.08
N VAL A 789 23.44 19.58 6.43
CA VAL A 789 24.86 19.97 6.46
C VAL A 789 25.50 19.96 5.07
N ASP A 790 26.59 20.71 4.94
CA ASP A 790 27.53 20.59 3.84
C ASP A 790 28.76 19.80 4.31
N LEU A 791 29.14 18.78 3.54
CA LEU A 791 30.29 17.92 3.83
C LEU A 791 31.23 17.96 2.64
N GLU A 792 32.46 18.38 2.88
CA GLU A 792 33.56 18.20 1.93
C GLU A 792 34.06 16.76 1.98
N TYR A 793 34.41 16.23 0.81
CA TYR A 793 34.94 14.88 0.64
C TYR A 793 36.40 14.93 0.14
N PRO A 794 37.38 14.99 1.06
CA PRO A 794 38.78 15.18 0.70
C PRO A 794 39.31 14.15 -0.30
N ASP A 795 40.08 14.63 -1.29
CA ASP A 795 40.64 13.80 -2.38
C ASP A 795 41.51 12.65 -1.88
N ASN A 796 42.23 12.85 -0.76
CA ASN A 796 43.08 11.81 -0.16
C ASN A 796 42.29 10.60 0.38
N LEU A 797 40.96 10.71 0.53
CA LEU A 797 40.09 9.61 0.95
C LEU A 797 39.52 8.82 -0.22
N HIS A 798 39.65 9.31 -1.46
CA HIS A 798 38.94 8.75 -2.61
C HIS A 798 39.33 7.30 -2.87
N ASP A 799 40.62 6.97 -2.83
CA ASP A 799 41.10 5.60 -3.00
C ASP A 799 40.63 4.67 -1.88
N HIS A 800 40.60 5.17 -0.64
CA HIS A 800 40.19 4.39 0.52
C HIS A 800 38.69 4.09 0.52
N HIS A 801 37.87 5.05 0.05
CA HIS A 801 36.42 4.97 0.09
C HIS A 801 35.77 4.59 -1.24
N ASN A 802 36.53 4.39 -2.32
CA ASN A 802 36.04 4.18 -3.68
C ASN A 802 34.99 3.07 -3.80
N ASP A 803 35.17 2.00 -3.03
CA ASP A 803 34.30 0.83 -3.02
C ASP A 803 32.91 1.13 -2.43
N LEU A 804 32.85 1.93 -1.36
CA LEU A 804 31.58 2.25 -0.68
C LEU A 804 31.60 3.67 -0.10
N PRO A 805 31.47 4.72 -0.94
CA PRO A 805 31.49 6.09 -0.47
C PRO A 805 30.35 6.42 0.50
N PHE A 806 30.67 7.13 1.58
CA PHE A 806 29.70 7.70 2.52
C PHE A 806 28.70 8.67 1.85
N CYS A 807 27.54 8.85 2.51
CA CYS A 807 26.51 9.82 2.14
C CYS A 807 26.00 9.71 0.68
N PRO A 808 25.42 8.57 0.26
CA PRO A 808 24.91 8.40 -1.10
C PRO A 808 23.84 9.46 -1.44
N LYS A 809 23.79 9.90 -2.71
CA LYS A 809 22.84 10.91 -3.21
C LYS A 809 21.95 10.35 -4.32
N SER A 810 20.71 10.84 -4.41
CA SER A 810 19.81 10.53 -5.52
C SER A 810 20.08 11.49 -6.69
N ILE A 811 20.81 11.03 -7.69
CA ILE A 811 21.26 11.83 -8.85
C ILE A 811 21.04 11.07 -10.16
N CYS A 812 20.94 11.79 -11.28
CA CYS A 812 20.95 11.14 -12.59
C CYS A 812 22.34 10.57 -12.85
N PRO A 813 22.47 9.31 -13.32
CA PRO A 813 23.77 8.76 -13.65
C PRO A 813 24.49 9.64 -14.69
N PRO A 814 25.78 9.97 -14.51
CA PRO A 814 26.53 10.77 -15.48
C PRO A 814 26.51 10.13 -16.87
N GLY A 815 26.28 10.93 -17.92
CA GLY A 815 26.21 10.44 -19.30
C GLY A 815 24.94 9.65 -19.66
N SER A 816 23.98 9.53 -18.75
CA SER A 816 22.68 8.89 -19.01
C SER A 816 21.80 9.80 -19.89
N THR A 817 21.22 9.22 -20.96
CA THR A 817 20.13 9.85 -21.74
C THR A 817 18.83 9.94 -20.94
N SER A 818 18.70 9.11 -19.90
CA SER A 818 17.56 9.10 -18.99
C SER A 818 17.68 10.20 -17.93
N SER A 819 16.61 10.97 -17.73
CA SER A 819 16.45 11.99 -16.70
C SER A 819 16.16 11.41 -15.30
N GLN A 820 16.26 10.08 -15.14
CA GLN A 820 15.90 9.38 -13.92
C GLN A 820 17.02 9.39 -12.87
N LYS A 821 16.67 9.80 -11.64
CA LYS A 821 17.58 9.79 -10.50
C LYS A 821 17.68 8.39 -9.87
N LYS A 822 18.91 7.95 -9.57
CA LYS A 822 19.23 6.72 -8.84
C LYS A 822 20.02 7.06 -7.58
N LEU A 823 19.87 6.24 -6.53
CA LEU A 823 20.69 6.38 -5.32
C LEU A 823 22.10 5.87 -5.61
N ILE A 824 23.06 6.79 -5.71
CA ILE A 824 24.43 6.51 -6.13
C ILE A 824 25.39 6.89 -5.01
N PRO A 825 26.18 5.94 -4.48
CA PRO A 825 27.40 6.25 -3.72
C PRO A 825 28.38 7.01 -4.62
N ASN A 826 28.87 8.15 -4.16
CA ASN A 826 29.81 8.97 -4.92
C ASN A 826 30.75 9.71 -3.96
N LEU A 827 31.91 10.10 -4.47
CA LEU A 827 32.97 10.79 -3.74
C LEU A 827 32.87 12.32 -3.81
N ASN A 828 31.78 12.88 -4.35
CA ASN A 828 31.62 14.33 -4.50
C ASN A 828 31.27 15.00 -3.16
N ASP A 829 31.44 16.30 -3.04
CA ASP A 829 30.94 17.05 -1.90
C ASP A 829 29.42 16.91 -1.71
N LYS A 830 29.00 16.96 -0.45
CA LYS A 830 27.61 16.91 -0.05
C LYS A 830 27.16 18.32 0.31
N THR A 831 26.01 18.70 -0.22
CA THR A 831 25.42 20.04 -0.05
C THR A 831 23.98 19.86 0.40
N ALA A 832 23.57 20.60 1.42
CA ALA A 832 22.27 20.50 2.08
C ALA A 832 21.85 19.04 2.35
N TYR A 833 22.79 18.24 2.87
CA TYR A 833 22.60 16.82 3.10
C TYR A 833 21.97 16.59 4.48
N ILE A 834 20.77 16.02 4.49
CA ILE A 834 20.05 15.67 5.71
C ILE A 834 20.55 14.33 6.24
N ILE A 835 21.05 14.31 7.48
CA ILE A 835 21.73 13.15 8.10
C ILE A 835 21.44 13.04 9.60
N HIS A 836 21.26 11.81 10.08
CA HIS A 836 21.16 11.53 11.51
C HIS A 836 22.51 11.77 12.21
N TYR A 837 22.52 12.35 13.42
CA TYR A 837 23.75 12.76 14.10
C TYR A 837 24.79 11.62 14.26
N ARG A 838 24.35 10.40 14.57
CA ARG A 838 25.23 9.22 14.68
C ARG A 838 25.93 8.86 13.35
N ASN A 839 25.21 9.01 12.23
CA ASN A 839 25.77 8.75 10.91
C ASN A 839 26.75 9.87 10.52
N LEU A 840 26.45 11.13 10.89
CA LEU A 840 27.37 12.25 10.74
C LEU A 840 28.67 12.03 11.54
N LYS A 841 28.58 11.61 12.81
CA LYS A 841 29.76 11.26 13.62
C LYS A 841 30.64 10.22 12.92
N GLN A 842 30.05 9.17 12.34
CA GLN A 842 30.81 8.16 11.61
C GLN A 842 31.50 8.78 10.39
N CYS A 843 30.83 9.66 9.64
CA CYS A 843 31.44 10.35 8.50
C CYS A 843 32.66 11.19 8.94
N LEU A 844 32.55 11.95 10.02
CA LEU A 844 33.64 12.76 10.56
C LEU A 844 34.81 11.91 11.08
N LYS A 845 34.49 10.81 11.78
CA LYS A 845 35.49 9.83 12.23
C LYS A 845 36.31 9.25 11.07
N HIS A 846 35.69 9.09 9.91
CA HIS A 846 36.34 8.60 8.68
C HIS A 846 36.84 9.73 7.76
N GLY A 847 37.00 10.95 8.28
CA GLY A 847 37.77 12.02 7.63
C GLY A 847 36.98 12.96 6.72
N LEU A 848 35.66 12.79 6.56
CA LEU A 848 34.85 13.82 5.90
C LEU A 848 34.85 15.10 6.74
N VAL A 849 34.81 16.27 6.08
CA VAL A 849 34.91 17.56 6.77
C VAL A 849 33.56 18.26 6.75
N LEU A 850 33.03 18.60 7.92
CA LEU A 850 31.83 19.43 8.05
C LEU A 850 32.19 20.89 7.79
N THR A 851 31.74 21.43 6.65
CA THR A 851 32.05 22.81 6.25
C THR A 851 30.97 23.80 6.67
N TYR A 852 29.71 23.36 6.73
CA TYR A 852 28.60 24.22 7.12
C TYR A 852 27.40 23.45 7.67
N THR A 853 26.71 24.02 8.66
CA THR A 853 25.45 23.49 9.19
C THR A 853 24.32 24.47 8.91
N HIS A 854 23.35 24.05 8.09
CA HIS A 854 22.22 24.89 7.70
C HIS A 854 21.17 25.01 8.80
N ARG A 855 20.85 23.89 9.45
CA ARG A 855 19.87 23.80 10.54
C ARG A 855 19.88 22.45 11.22
N ILE A 856 19.39 22.42 12.45
CA ILE A 856 19.36 21.25 13.31
C ILE A 856 17.96 21.06 13.89
N LEU A 857 17.43 19.84 13.76
CA LEU A 857 16.20 19.41 14.41
C LEU A 857 16.53 18.53 15.61
N LYS A 858 16.14 18.99 16.80
CA LYS A 858 16.27 18.27 18.07
C LYS A 858 15.01 17.46 18.38
N PHE A 859 15.16 16.31 19.02
CA PHE A 859 14.07 15.45 19.49
C PHE A 859 14.46 14.61 20.71
N GLN A 860 13.46 14.09 21.41
CA GLN A 860 13.61 13.07 22.46
C GLN A 860 13.62 11.67 21.84
N GLN A 861 14.49 10.79 22.33
CA GLN A 861 14.67 9.44 21.85
C GLN A 861 14.83 8.43 23.00
N SER A 862 14.56 7.16 22.72
CA SER A 862 14.75 6.04 23.66
C SER A 862 14.74 4.72 22.89
N PRO A 863 15.19 3.58 23.47
CA PRO A 863 15.17 2.28 22.79
C PRO A 863 13.79 1.61 22.90
N TRP A 864 12.71 2.37 22.68
CA TRP A 864 11.33 1.98 22.96
C TRP A 864 10.85 0.76 22.16
N LEU A 865 11.49 0.44 21.03
CA LEU A 865 11.11 -0.69 20.18
C LEU A 865 11.90 -1.98 20.50
N ARG A 866 12.94 -1.89 21.34
CA ARG A 866 13.86 -3.00 21.66
C ARG A 866 13.14 -4.24 22.18
N SER A 867 12.25 -4.09 23.16
CA SER A 867 11.53 -5.21 23.80
C SER A 867 10.69 -6.01 22.80
N TYR A 868 10.02 -5.34 21.86
CA TYR A 868 9.22 -5.98 20.83
C TYR A 868 10.08 -6.75 19.80
N ILE A 869 11.21 -6.17 19.38
CA ILE A 869 12.13 -6.84 18.46
C ILE A 869 12.78 -8.05 19.14
N ASP A 870 13.17 -7.92 20.40
CA ASP A 870 13.76 -9.00 21.19
C ASP A 870 12.76 -10.14 21.40
N LEU A 871 11.49 -9.84 21.69
CA LEU A 871 10.40 -10.82 21.76
C LEU A 871 10.28 -11.64 20.47
N ASN A 872 10.11 -10.97 19.33
CA ASN A 872 9.93 -11.67 18.05
C ASN A 872 11.18 -12.40 17.59
N THR A 873 12.37 -11.88 17.90
CA THR A 873 13.65 -12.54 17.60
C THR A 873 13.81 -13.81 18.43
N ARG A 874 13.48 -13.76 19.72
CA ARG A 874 13.48 -14.94 20.59
C ARG A 874 12.49 -16.00 20.09
N LEU A 875 11.24 -15.62 19.83
CA LEU A 875 10.22 -16.53 19.29
C LEU A 875 10.66 -17.16 17.97
N ARG A 876 11.29 -16.38 17.09
CA ARG A 876 11.86 -16.87 15.81
C ARG A 876 12.98 -17.89 15.99
N ASN A 877 13.76 -17.79 17.07
CA ASN A 877 14.84 -18.73 17.37
C ASN A 877 14.32 -20.01 18.06
N GLU A 878 13.22 -19.92 18.81
CA GLU A 878 12.59 -21.05 19.51
C GLU A 878 11.82 -21.98 18.56
N VAL A 879 11.25 -21.45 17.47
CA VAL A 879 10.47 -22.24 16.51
C VAL A 879 11.36 -22.96 15.49
N ASN A 880 10.90 -24.12 15.03
CA ASN A 880 11.61 -24.94 14.05
C ASN A 880 11.05 -24.83 12.64
N THR A 881 9.77 -24.46 12.49
CA THR A 881 9.12 -24.39 11.17
C THR A 881 9.57 -23.15 10.41
N LYS A 882 9.79 -23.28 9.09
CA LYS A 882 10.13 -22.13 8.23
C LYS A 882 9.04 -21.07 8.24
N PHE A 883 7.78 -21.49 8.26
CA PHE A 883 6.61 -20.64 8.31
C PHE A 883 6.62 -19.70 9.52
N GLU A 884 6.74 -20.22 10.74
CA GLU A 884 6.71 -19.39 11.94
C GLU A 884 7.91 -18.43 11.97
N LYS A 885 9.08 -18.89 11.51
CA LYS A 885 10.28 -18.03 11.37
C LYS A 885 10.03 -16.84 10.45
N ASP A 886 9.35 -17.06 9.33
CA ASP A 886 9.01 -16.03 8.36
C ASP A 886 7.90 -15.10 8.90
N PHE A 887 6.94 -15.63 9.67
CA PHE A 887 5.92 -14.83 10.34
C PHE A 887 6.52 -13.86 11.36
N TYR A 888 7.36 -14.31 12.30
CA TYR A 888 7.98 -13.39 13.27
C TYR A 888 8.92 -12.38 12.60
N LYS A 889 9.57 -12.76 11.50
CA LYS A 889 10.32 -11.82 10.65
C LYS A 889 9.40 -10.75 10.06
N LEU A 890 8.22 -11.14 9.56
CA LEU A 890 7.21 -10.21 9.03
C LEU A 890 6.67 -9.28 10.14
N MET A 891 6.49 -9.77 11.37
CA MET A 891 6.04 -8.97 12.51
C MET A 891 7.04 -7.85 12.88
N ASN A 892 8.33 -8.03 12.60
CA ASN A 892 9.33 -6.97 12.72
C ASN A 892 9.35 -6.06 11.47
N ASN A 893 9.46 -6.63 10.28
CA ASN A 893 9.55 -5.85 9.03
C ASN A 893 8.30 -5.01 8.75
N GLY A 894 7.12 -5.49 9.17
CA GLY A 894 5.85 -4.78 9.04
C GLY A 894 5.83 -3.45 9.81
N VAL A 895 6.52 -3.37 10.94
CA VAL A 895 6.63 -2.13 11.74
C VAL A 895 7.40 -1.07 10.95
N PHE A 896 8.60 -1.41 10.45
CA PHE A 896 9.39 -0.52 9.59
C PHE A 896 8.62 -0.09 8.32
N GLY A 897 7.94 -1.03 7.67
CA GLY A 897 7.12 -0.72 6.48
C GLY A 897 6.01 0.29 6.78
N LYS A 898 5.45 0.29 8.00
CA LYS A 898 4.39 1.20 8.43
C LYS A 898 4.88 2.59 8.78
N THR A 899 6.11 2.75 9.27
CA THR A 899 6.72 4.08 9.47
C THR A 899 7.04 4.76 8.14
N MET A 900 7.32 3.97 7.10
CA MET A 900 7.69 4.43 5.75
C MET A 900 6.53 4.41 4.74
N GLU A 901 5.29 4.23 5.20
CA GLU A 901 4.14 4.07 4.33
C GLU A 901 3.86 5.36 3.52
N ASN A 902 4.04 5.28 2.19
CA ASN A 902 3.79 6.42 1.32
C ASN A 902 2.28 6.59 1.03
N VAL A 903 1.63 7.44 1.82
CA VAL A 903 0.22 7.76 1.68
C VAL A 903 -0.13 8.48 0.36
N ASP A 904 0.85 9.11 -0.30
CA ASP A 904 0.66 9.80 -1.60
C ASP A 904 0.34 8.81 -2.73
N LYS A 905 0.82 7.56 -2.64
CA LYS A 905 0.63 6.53 -3.68
C LYS A 905 -0.69 5.76 -3.59
N ARG A 906 -1.45 5.87 -2.50
CA ARG A 906 -2.79 5.23 -2.36
C ARG A 906 -3.71 5.66 -3.52
N ARG A 907 -4.61 4.81 -4.00
CA ARG A 907 -5.54 5.14 -5.11
C ARG A 907 -6.96 5.29 -4.59
N ASN A 908 -7.71 6.22 -5.17
CA ASN A 908 -9.14 6.38 -4.89
C ASN A 908 -9.91 5.77 -6.06
N ILE A 909 -10.36 4.51 -5.90
CA ILE A 909 -11.15 3.80 -6.91
C ILE A 909 -12.52 3.47 -6.30
N ARG A 910 -13.58 3.63 -7.09
CA ARG A 910 -14.94 3.23 -6.74
C ARG A 910 -15.51 2.28 -7.79
N LEU A 911 -16.29 1.31 -7.33
CA LEU A 911 -17.06 0.42 -8.20
C LEU A 911 -18.50 0.91 -8.26
N LEU A 912 -19.03 1.07 -9.48
CA LEU A 912 -20.39 1.55 -9.72
C LEU A 912 -21.11 0.64 -10.71
N THR A 913 -22.43 0.52 -10.51
CA THR A 913 -23.27 -0.33 -11.35
C THR A 913 -24.43 0.35 -12.04
N HIS A 914 -24.53 1.67 -11.89
CA HIS A 914 -25.60 2.48 -12.46
C HIS A 914 -25.06 3.75 -13.12
N TRP A 915 -25.73 4.16 -14.19
CA TRP A 915 -25.40 5.38 -14.93
C TRP A 915 -25.91 6.64 -14.21
N GLU A 916 -27.20 6.64 -13.85
CA GLU A 916 -27.91 7.76 -13.22
C GLU A 916 -27.87 7.69 -11.69
N ASN A 917 -28.04 8.83 -11.02
CA ASN A 917 -28.09 8.87 -9.56
C ASN A 917 -29.29 8.08 -9.00
N ILE A 918 -29.08 7.34 -7.91
CA ILE A 918 -30.15 6.62 -7.18
C ILE A 918 -30.30 7.27 -5.80
N GLY A 919 -31.27 8.16 -5.66
CA GLY A 919 -31.44 8.96 -4.45
C GLY A 919 -30.21 9.84 -4.18
N LYS A 920 -29.55 9.65 -3.03
CA LYS A 920 -28.28 10.34 -2.70
C LYS A 920 -27.02 9.66 -3.26
N ARG A 921 -27.16 8.49 -3.88
CA ARG A 921 -26.02 7.74 -4.44
C ARG A 921 -25.74 8.25 -5.85
N LEU A 922 -24.52 8.72 -6.06
CA LEU A 922 -24.09 9.24 -7.36
C LEU A 922 -23.83 8.11 -8.37
N GLY A 923 -24.38 8.24 -9.57
CA GLY A 923 -24.12 7.34 -10.69
C GLY A 923 -22.85 7.70 -11.47
N LEU A 924 -22.50 6.84 -12.43
CA LEU A 924 -21.33 7.03 -13.29
C LEU A 924 -21.32 8.41 -13.96
N GLU A 925 -22.47 8.93 -14.38
CA GLU A 925 -22.58 10.25 -15.00
C GLU A 925 -22.06 11.37 -14.09
N ALA A 926 -22.52 11.40 -12.84
CA ALA A 926 -22.12 12.42 -11.88
C ALA A 926 -20.62 12.32 -11.55
N TYR A 927 -20.07 11.11 -11.42
CA TYR A 927 -18.64 10.93 -11.15
C TYR A 927 -17.76 11.31 -12.35
N VAL A 928 -18.17 11.00 -13.57
CA VAL A 928 -17.48 11.43 -14.80
C VAL A 928 -17.46 12.96 -14.89
N ALA A 929 -18.52 13.60 -14.41
CA ALA A 929 -18.62 15.04 -14.44
C ALA A 929 -17.76 15.75 -13.38
N LYS A 930 -17.32 15.04 -12.32
CA LYS A 930 -16.44 15.60 -11.29
C LYS A 930 -15.10 16.07 -11.87
N PRO A 931 -14.54 17.21 -11.41
CA PRO A 931 -13.20 17.67 -11.79
C PRO A 931 -12.09 16.68 -11.39
N THR A 932 -12.33 15.92 -10.33
CA THR A 932 -11.39 14.91 -9.82
C THR A 932 -11.38 13.63 -10.65
N PHE A 933 -12.29 13.46 -11.62
CA PHE A 933 -12.34 12.29 -12.48
C PHE A 933 -11.03 12.10 -13.24
N LYS A 934 -10.37 10.96 -13.03
CA LYS A 934 -9.13 10.60 -13.73
C LYS A 934 -9.40 9.62 -14.86
N GLN A 935 -10.14 8.55 -14.57
CA GLN A 935 -10.42 7.48 -15.54
C GLN A 935 -11.58 6.58 -15.13
N VAL A 936 -12.14 5.89 -16.12
CA VAL A 936 -13.13 4.81 -15.95
C VAL A 936 -12.68 3.57 -16.71
N THR A 937 -12.93 2.39 -16.15
CA THR A 937 -12.80 1.10 -16.83
C THR A 937 -14.08 0.31 -16.69
N ARG A 938 -14.57 -0.25 -17.80
CA ARG A 938 -15.79 -1.06 -17.84
C ARG A 938 -15.42 -2.54 -17.69
N PHE A 939 -15.93 -3.19 -16.65
CA PHE A 939 -15.72 -4.63 -16.39
C PHE A 939 -16.82 -5.52 -16.96
N THR A 940 -18.08 -5.09 -16.86
CA THR A 940 -19.25 -5.72 -17.48
C THR A 940 -20.14 -4.63 -18.09
N GLU A 941 -21.25 -4.96 -18.72
CA GLU A 941 -22.23 -3.96 -19.18
C GLU A 941 -22.73 -3.05 -18.04
N LYS A 942 -22.76 -3.58 -16.82
CA LYS A 942 -23.31 -2.93 -15.62
C LYS A 942 -22.28 -2.71 -14.52
N LEU A 943 -20.97 -2.86 -14.74
CA LEU A 943 -19.95 -2.65 -13.70
C LEU A 943 -18.79 -1.80 -14.22
N TYR A 944 -18.53 -0.70 -13.52
CA TYR A 944 -17.53 0.31 -13.86
C TYR A 944 -16.62 0.58 -12.66
N ALA A 945 -15.31 0.61 -12.88
CA ALA A 945 -14.35 1.14 -11.92
C ALA A 945 -13.96 2.57 -12.30
N ILE A 946 -14.19 3.51 -11.40
CA ILE A 946 -13.79 4.90 -11.57
C ILE A 946 -12.62 5.20 -10.67
N GLU A 947 -11.56 5.78 -11.21
CA GLU A 947 -10.48 6.37 -10.42
C GLU A 947 -10.62 7.89 -10.36
N LEU A 948 -10.47 8.41 -9.15
CA LEU A 948 -10.49 9.83 -8.84
C LEU A 948 -9.09 10.29 -8.40
N SER A 949 -8.74 11.52 -8.75
CA SER A 949 -7.62 12.24 -8.16
C SER A 949 -7.86 12.49 -6.68
N LYS A 950 -6.79 12.51 -5.89
CA LYS A 950 -6.89 12.82 -4.46
C LYS A 950 -7.17 14.30 -4.28
N THR A 951 -8.20 14.60 -3.50
CA THR A 951 -8.49 15.95 -3.02
C THR A 951 -7.68 16.25 -1.76
N ALA A 952 -7.46 15.26 -0.90
CA ALA A 952 -6.75 15.39 0.37
C ALA A 952 -5.78 14.23 0.66
N VAL A 953 -4.70 14.53 1.39
CA VAL A 953 -3.76 13.55 1.97
C VAL A 953 -3.57 13.85 3.45
N VAL A 954 -3.64 12.81 4.29
CA VAL A 954 -3.39 12.92 5.74
C VAL A 954 -2.01 12.34 6.03
N TYR A 955 -1.08 13.16 6.52
CA TYR A 955 0.26 12.72 6.93
C TYR A 955 0.28 12.35 8.42
N ASN A 956 -0.14 11.13 8.72
CA ASN A 956 -0.24 10.60 10.09
C ASN A 956 0.73 9.43 10.35
N LYS A 957 1.90 9.45 9.70
CA LYS A 957 2.92 8.41 9.82
C LYS A 957 4.18 8.97 10.49
N PRO A 958 4.80 8.24 11.43
CA PRO A 958 6.03 8.68 12.09
C PRO A 958 7.24 8.44 11.18
N VAL A 959 7.32 9.19 10.08
CA VAL A 959 8.34 9.03 9.02
C VAL A 959 9.78 9.21 9.53
N TYR A 960 9.96 9.98 10.60
CA TYR A 960 11.24 10.18 11.28
C TYR A 960 11.84 8.88 11.85
N VAL A 961 10.98 7.93 12.25
CA VAL A 961 11.44 6.62 12.77
C VAL A 961 12.08 5.83 11.64
N GLY A 962 11.40 5.76 10.49
CA GLY A 962 11.90 5.04 9.34
C GLY A 962 13.16 5.68 8.73
N PHE A 963 13.24 7.02 8.72
CA PHE A 963 14.48 7.75 8.40
C PHE A 963 15.64 7.32 9.30
N THR A 964 15.42 7.34 10.63
CA THR A 964 16.46 7.02 11.62
C THR A 964 16.92 5.56 11.51
N ILE A 965 15.98 4.62 11.33
CA ILE A 965 16.30 3.20 11.11
C ILE A 965 17.21 3.00 9.90
N LEU A 966 16.90 3.69 8.79
CA LEU A 966 17.68 3.62 7.55
C LEU A 966 19.08 4.21 7.68
N ASP A 967 19.26 5.26 8.47
CA ASP A 967 20.57 5.86 8.68
C ASP A 967 21.42 5.04 9.66
N ILE A 968 20.83 4.58 10.76
CA ILE A 968 21.51 3.66 11.69
C ILE A 968 21.90 2.35 10.99
N SER A 969 21.08 1.82 10.06
CA SER A 969 21.44 0.59 9.35
C SER A 969 22.67 0.77 8.47
N LYS A 970 22.90 1.97 7.91
CA LYS A 970 24.11 2.25 7.13
C LYS A 970 25.35 2.24 8.01
N ILE A 971 25.24 2.73 9.26
CA ILE A 971 26.34 2.74 10.23
C ILE A 971 26.90 1.34 10.44
N VAL A 972 26.02 0.33 10.58
CA VAL A 972 26.41 -1.08 10.74
C VAL A 972 27.23 -1.58 9.55
N MET A 973 26.74 -1.32 8.33
CA MET A 973 27.40 -1.78 7.10
C MET A 973 28.76 -1.08 6.89
N TYR A 974 28.82 0.24 7.12
CA TYR A 974 30.06 1.00 7.04
C TYR A 974 31.07 0.60 8.11
N ARG A 975 30.62 0.34 9.34
CA ARG A 975 31.48 -0.17 10.43
C ARG A 975 32.13 -1.47 10.00
N PHE A 976 31.36 -2.40 9.45
CA PHE A 976 31.91 -3.70 9.08
C PHE A 976 32.91 -3.61 7.93
N ILE A 977 32.65 -2.79 6.89
CA ILE A 977 33.61 -2.58 5.80
C ILE A 977 34.87 -1.86 6.30
N TYR A 978 34.74 -0.70 6.93
CA TYR A 978 35.89 0.18 7.21
C TYR A 978 36.60 -0.15 8.52
N GLU A 979 35.87 -0.52 9.57
CA GLU A 979 36.42 -0.73 10.91
C GLU A 979 36.76 -2.20 11.19
N VAL A 980 36.18 -3.16 10.46
CA VAL A 980 36.49 -4.60 10.62
C VAL A 980 37.34 -5.11 9.46
N LEU A 981 36.81 -5.08 8.24
CA LEU A 981 37.51 -5.66 7.08
C LEU A 981 38.73 -4.84 6.66
N ARG A 982 38.57 -3.54 6.41
CA ARG A 982 39.68 -2.66 5.97
C ARG A 982 40.76 -2.50 7.03
N SER A 983 40.39 -2.50 8.31
CA SER A 983 41.37 -2.45 9.40
C SER A 983 42.21 -3.73 9.51
N LYS A 984 41.68 -4.88 9.06
CA LYS A 984 42.40 -6.15 9.06
C LYS A 984 43.19 -6.42 7.78
N TYR A 985 42.61 -6.12 6.62
CA TYR A 985 43.16 -6.50 5.31
C TYR A 985 43.72 -5.33 4.51
N GLU A 986 43.46 -4.09 4.91
CA GLU A 986 43.92 -2.88 4.20
C GLU A 986 43.55 -2.88 2.71
N GLN A 987 44.54 -2.96 1.82
CA GLN A 987 44.36 -3.01 0.37
C GLN A 987 44.00 -4.42 -0.16
N ASN A 988 44.16 -5.45 0.68
CA ASN A 988 43.90 -6.85 0.34
C ASN A 988 42.41 -7.24 0.44
N VAL A 989 41.52 -6.28 0.70
CA VAL A 989 40.06 -6.45 0.60
C VAL A 989 39.49 -5.53 -0.47
N LYS A 990 38.54 -6.04 -1.26
CA LYS A 990 37.77 -5.26 -2.23
C LYS A 990 36.30 -5.61 -2.13
N LEU A 991 35.44 -4.59 -2.05
CA LEU A 991 34.01 -4.80 -2.24
C LEU A 991 33.79 -5.12 -3.71
N LEU A 992 33.07 -6.19 -4.00
CA LEU A 992 32.63 -6.55 -5.35
C LEU A 992 31.20 -6.05 -5.60
N TYR A 993 30.37 -6.14 -4.57
CA TYR A 993 28.94 -5.86 -4.67
C TYR A 993 28.30 -5.65 -3.30
N THR A 994 27.28 -4.78 -3.23
CA THR A 994 26.41 -4.66 -2.05
C THR A 994 24.94 -4.51 -2.46
N ASP A 995 24.02 -5.04 -1.64
CA ASP A 995 22.58 -4.77 -1.71
C ASP A 995 22.02 -4.70 -0.30
N THR A 996 21.83 -3.48 0.20
CA THR A 996 21.23 -3.11 1.48
C THR A 996 21.95 -3.67 2.72
N ASP A 997 21.80 -4.95 2.98
CA ASP A 997 22.28 -5.71 4.13
C ASP A 997 23.37 -6.74 3.78
N SER A 998 23.72 -6.84 2.49
CA SER A 998 24.72 -7.80 2.01
C SER A 998 25.98 -7.13 1.45
N LEU A 999 27.11 -7.82 1.62
CA LEU A 999 28.42 -7.51 1.05
C LEU A 999 28.98 -8.76 0.37
N ILE A 1000 29.39 -8.64 -0.89
CA ILE A 1000 30.23 -9.63 -1.54
C ILE A 1000 31.62 -9.03 -1.66
N VAL A 1001 32.60 -9.64 -0.99
CA VAL A 1001 33.97 -9.12 -0.91
C VAL A 1001 34.98 -10.13 -1.43
N GLU A 1002 36.04 -9.64 -2.06
CA GLU A 1002 37.25 -10.37 -2.41
C GLU A 1002 38.31 -10.07 -1.36
N ILE A 1003 38.87 -11.11 -0.73
CA ILE A 1003 39.86 -11.00 0.35
C ILE A 1003 41.09 -11.82 -0.03
N GLN A 1004 42.27 -11.20 -0.02
CA GLN A 1004 43.55 -11.89 -0.15
C GLN A 1004 44.15 -12.12 1.24
N THR A 1005 44.26 -13.38 1.64
CA THR A 1005 44.75 -13.83 2.95
C THR A 1005 45.15 -15.31 2.85
N PRO A 1006 46.03 -15.85 3.71
CA PRO A 1006 46.29 -17.29 3.77
C PRO A 1006 45.01 -18.11 4.01
N ASP A 1007 44.19 -17.75 5.01
CA ASP A 1007 42.92 -18.43 5.29
C ASP A 1007 41.89 -17.50 5.96
N VAL A 1008 40.84 -17.16 5.21
CA VAL A 1008 39.76 -16.28 5.69
C VAL A 1008 38.95 -16.90 6.83
N TYR A 1009 38.89 -18.23 6.93
CA TYR A 1009 38.13 -18.91 7.99
C TYR A 1009 38.89 -18.91 9.31
N GLU A 1010 40.21 -19.03 9.30
CA GLU A 1010 41.04 -18.80 10.50
C GLU A 1010 40.93 -17.33 10.95
N ASP A 1011 40.93 -16.41 9.99
CA ASP A 1011 40.73 -15.00 10.26
C ASP A 1011 39.39 -14.70 10.93
N MET A 1012 38.31 -15.37 10.47
CA MET A 1012 36.98 -15.28 11.07
C MET A 1012 36.95 -15.83 12.49
N LYS A 1013 37.70 -16.90 12.81
CA LYS A 1013 37.76 -17.45 14.19
C LYS A 1013 38.38 -16.45 15.17
N MET A 1014 39.40 -15.71 14.75
CA MET A 1014 40.03 -14.68 15.59
C MET A 1014 39.09 -13.50 15.87
N GLN A 1015 38.16 -13.21 14.95
CA GLN A 1015 37.18 -12.13 15.06
C GLN A 1015 35.74 -12.66 15.17
N ILE A 1016 35.54 -13.83 15.79
CA ILE A 1016 34.25 -14.54 15.80
C ILE A 1016 33.09 -13.70 16.36
N ASN A 1017 33.41 -12.72 17.20
CA ASN A 1017 32.43 -11.80 17.77
C ASN A 1017 31.75 -10.90 16.72
N GLU A 1018 32.37 -10.68 15.56
CA GLU A 1018 31.81 -9.90 14.45
C GLU A 1018 30.89 -10.71 13.53
N TYR A 1019 30.94 -12.05 13.63
CA TYR A 1019 30.26 -12.96 12.72
C TYR A 1019 29.09 -13.69 13.39
N ASP A 1020 28.05 -13.98 12.60
CA ASP A 1020 26.98 -14.92 12.93
C ASP A 1020 27.27 -16.25 12.22
N THR A 1021 27.60 -17.30 12.98
CA THR A 1021 27.93 -18.62 12.43
C THR A 1021 26.81 -19.63 12.63
N SER A 1022 25.58 -19.18 12.92
CA SER A 1022 24.47 -20.07 13.26
C SER A 1022 24.01 -20.98 12.12
N ASN A 1023 24.42 -20.71 10.88
CA ASN A 1023 24.13 -21.55 9.71
C ASN A 1023 25.23 -22.54 9.35
N TYR A 1024 26.35 -22.56 10.07
CA TYR A 1024 27.39 -23.56 9.88
C TYR A 1024 26.94 -24.93 10.42
N LYS A 1025 27.46 -26.01 9.82
CA LYS A 1025 27.24 -27.40 10.29
C LYS A 1025 28.17 -27.72 11.47
N LYS A 1026 27.70 -28.55 12.43
CA LYS A 1026 28.48 -28.90 13.66
C LYS A 1026 29.88 -29.43 13.36
N ASN A 1027 30.03 -30.20 12.29
CA ASN A 1027 31.29 -30.74 11.81
C ASN A 1027 31.67 -30.11 10.47
N ASN A 1028 31.71 -28.78 10.39
CA ASN A 1028 32.08 -28.08 9.16
C ASN A 1028 33.59 -28.25 8.86
N ARG A 1029 33.95 -28.30 7.57
CA ARG A 1029 35.32 -28.55 7.09
C ARG A 1029 36.33 -27.52 7.62
N GLN A 1030 35.84 -26.31 7.88
CA GLN A 1030 36.63 -25.17 8.32
C GLN A 1030 36.80 -25.10 9.86
N ASN A 1031 36.17 -26.00 10.63
CA ASN A 1031 36.17 -25.99 12.10
C ASN A 1031 35.72 -24.63 12.72
N ILE A 1032 34.77 -23.93 12.10
CA ILE A 1032 34.17 -22.71 12.63
C ILE A 1032 33.25 -23.05 13.82
N PRO A 1033 33.41 -22.40 14.98
CA PRO A 1033 32.49 -22.56 16.12
C PRO A 1033 31.08 -22.09 15.75
N ILE A 1034 30.04 -22.81 16.18
CA ILE A 1034 28.63 -22.44 15.92
C ILE A 1034 28.08 -21.59 17.06
N THR A 1035 27.57 -20.42 16.72
CA THR A 1035 26.85 -19.54 17.64
C THR A 1035 25.33 -19.65 17.45
N THR A 1036 24.56 -19.09 18.38
CA THR A 1036 23.17 -18.72 18.12
C THR A 1036 23.11 -17.52 17.17
N SER A 1037 22.02 -17.38 16.41
CA SER A 1037 21.87 -16.22 15.51
C SER A 1037 21.77 -14.92 16.31
N VAL A 1038 22.59 -13.92 15.96
CA VAL A 1038 22.66 -12.63 16.66
C VAL A 1038 22.38 -11.49 15.70
N VAL A 1039 21.44 -10.63 16.08
CA VAL A 1039 21.02 -9.49 15.27
C VAL A 1039 22.16 -8.48 15.09
N GLY A 1040 22.40 -8.05 13.84
CA GLY A 1040 23.39 -7.06 13.45
C GLY A 1040 24.81 -7.59 13.19
N LYS A 1041 25.05 -8.90 13.38
CA LYS A 1041 26.32 -9.53 12.99
C LYS A 1041 26.30 -9.98 11.54
N MET A 1042 27.49 -10.16 10.96
CA MET A 1042 27.63 -10.59 9.58
C MET A 1042 27.67 -12.11 9.47
N LYS A 1043 26.72 -12.64 8.72
CA LYS A 1043 26.57 -14.06 8.47
C LYS A 1043 27.21 -14.41 7.13
N ASP A 1044 28.01 -15.48 7.07
CA ASP A 1044 28.39 -16.07 5.79
C ASP A 1044 27.16 -16.78 5.19
N GLU A 1045 26.62 -16.24 4.10
CA GLU A 1045 25.39 -16.71 3.47
C GLU A 1045 25.47 -18.20 3.09
N PHE A 1046 26.66 -18.69 2.73
CA PHE A 1046 26.87 -20.08 2.27
C PHE A 1046 27.40 -21.02 3.35
N GLY A 1047 27.56 -20.55 4.58
CA GLY A 1047 27.87 -21.39 5.75
C GLY A 1047 29.12 -22.25 5.56
N GLY A 1048 30.17 -21.69 4.97
CA GLY A 1048 31.46 -22.35 4.72
C GLY A 1048 31.59 -23.00 3.34
N THR A 1049 30.59 -22.93 2.47
CA THR A 1049 30.75 -23.40 1.08
C THR A 1049 31.53 -22.36 0.27
N ALA A 1050 32.69 -22.75 -0.26
CA ALA A 1050 33.59 -21.83 -0.94
C ALA A 1050 33.00 -21.30 -2.26
N VAL A 1051 33.08 -19.99 -2.46
CA VAL A 1051 32.67 -19.32 -3.70
C VAL A 1051 33.82 -19.39 -4.72
N HIS A 1052 33.53 -19.88 -5.92
CA HIS A 1052 34.49 -20.01 -7.02
C HIS A 1052 34.66 -18.70 -7.80
N SER A 1053 33.55 -18.02 -8.09
CA SER A 1053 33.57 -16.81 -8.93
C SER A 1053 32.35 -15.94 -8.73
N PHE A 1054 32.53 -14.63 -8.92
CA PHE A 1054 31.50 -13.62 -8.95
C PHE A 1054 31.46 -12.90 -10.30
N TYR A 1055 30.27 -12.66 -10.82
CA TYR A 1055 30.00 -11.84 -12.00
C TYR A 1055 28.87 -10.87 -11.70
N GLY A 1056 29.11 -9.56 -11.82
CA GLY A 1056 28.11 -8.52 -11.60
C GLY A 1056 27.92 -7.67 -12.84
N ALA A 1057 26.67 -7.47 -13.28
CA ALA A 1057 26.37 -6.58 -14.40
C ALA A 1057 25.94 -5.18 -13.93
N GLY A 1058 25.30 -5.09 -12.75
CA GLY A 1058 24.82 -3.83 -12.19
C GLY A 1058 24.17 -4.00 -10.83
N ALA A 1059 23.62 -2.90 -10.29
CA ALA A 1059 22.84 -2.94 -9.06
C ALA A 1059 21.73 -3.99 -9.17
N LYS A 1060 21.70 -4.91 -8.21
CA LYS A 1060 20.77 -6.04 -8.13
C LYS A 1060 20.80 -6.95 -9.36
N CYS A 1061 21.93 -7.09 -10.04
CA CYS A 1061 22.14 -8.06 -11.10
C CYS A 1061 23.52 -8.70 -10.97
N TYR A 1062 23.56 -9.94 -10.51
CA TYR A 1062 24.80 -10.70 -10.37
C TYR A 1062 24.62 -12.22 -10.37
N CYS A 1063 25.73 -12.93 -10.54
CA CYS A 1063 25.86 -14.38 -10.52
C CYS A 1063 27.03 -14.77 -9.61
N VAL A 1064 26.80 -15.76 -8.76
CA VAL A 1064 27.81 -16.37 -7.87
C VAL A 1064 27.88 -17.86 -8.17
N ASN A 1065 29.08 -18.37 -8.44
CA ASN A 1065 29.34 -19.80 -8.54
C ASN A 1065 29.86 -20.30 -7.19
N VAL A 1066 29.17 -21.23 -6.55
CA VAL A 1066 29.47 -21.73 -5.20
C VAL A 1066 29.29 -23.25 -5.14
N GLY A 1067 30.34 -23.97 -4.75
CA GLY A 1067 30.35 -25.43 -4.84
C GLY A 1067 29.98 -25.91 -6.25
N ASP A 1068 28.95 -26.76 -6.34
CA ASP A 1068 28.41 -27.28 -7.61
C ASP A 1068 27.19 -26.49 -8.13
N GLN A 1069 26.92 -25.31 -7.56
CA GLN A 1069 25.72 -24.51 -7.86
C GLN A 1069 26.07 -23.13 -8.44
N ILE A 1070 25.27 -22.70 -9.42
CA ILE A 1070 25.31 -21.35 -9.95
C ILE A 1070 24.09 -20.59 -9.43
N ILE A 1071 24.32 -19.61 -8.57
CA ILE A 1071 23.29 -18.75 -8.01
C ILE A 1071 23.22 -17.47 -8.85
N LYS A 1072 22.12 -17.29 -9.56
CA LYS A 1072 21.82 -16.06 -10.28
C LYS A 1072 20.88 -15.22 -9.41
N LYS A 1073 21.31 -14.03 -8.99
CA LYS A 1073 20.45 -13.07 -8.27
C LYS A 1073 20.21 -11.85 -9.15
N LEU A 1074 18.93 -11.63 -9.43
CA LEU A 1074 18.48 -10.40 -10.04
C LEU A 1074 17.30 -9.82 -9.26
N LYS A 1075 17.50 -8.65 -8.64
CA LYS A 1075 16.61 -8.06 -7.64
C LYS A 1075 16.10 -6.65 -7.96
N VAL A 1076 16.49 -6.06 -9.09
CA VAL A 1076 15.69 -5.00 -9.72
C VAL A 1076 15.51 -5.43 -11.15
N CYS A 1077 14.27 -5.84 -11.42
CA CYS A 1077 13.67 -5.74 -12.73
C CYS A 1077 14.42 -6.52 -13.80
N GLU A 1078 14.25 -7.83 -13.73
CA GLU A 1078 14.14 -8.70 -14.87
C GLU A 1078 15.14 -8.70 -16.05
N ASN A 1079 16.41 -8.96 -15.68
CA ASN A 1079 17.61 -9.50 -16.33
C ASN A 1079 18.31 -8.58 -17.34
N MET A 1080 19.57 -8.24 -17.02
CA MET A 1080 20.65 -8.13 -18.00
C MET A 1080 21.49 -9.40 -17.95
#